data_AF-A0A932KIT6-F1
#
_entry.id   AF-A0A932KIT6-F1
#
_cell.length_a   1.000
_cell.length_b   1.000
_cell.length_c   1.000
_cell.angle_alpha   90.00
_cell.angle_beta   90.00
_cell.angle_gamma   90.00
#
_symmetry.space_group_name_H-M   'P 1'
#
loop_
_entity.id
_entity.type
_entity.pdbx_description
1 polymer ?
#
loop_
_entity_poly.entity_id
_entity_poly.type
_entity_poly.pdbx_seq_one_letter_code
_entity_poly.pdbx_strand_id
1 'polypeptide(L)'
;MWPFFKHHGVLGLNARNLLYIKPFNPKKAIALADDKLKTKAFLAARGVPTAKIYARIESREQLHEFAFSTLPDACVLKPNQGFGGEGIIVFKGRKDDQLLIQGKTPMSDMDLRHHIEDIIDGKFSLGGRRDTAFFEQILVSHECFAPFRPAGLPDIRVVVFNLVPVMAMVRIPTRESEGKANVHLGGIGIGVDIAKGVTTHAAQYHHLIECLPHGGDPSGVKIPFWEEILHVCSNIQYITNIGYLAVDITIDAHGGPMLLEVNARAGLMVQVANLTPLRTRLERVEGVHVSSPEKGVRLAQELFGERIGRMEEKEDRPILGPREVLQIAGDGSTIDVPCLITPDAEWSIFTSSLIKQLKREKAVESGETSDEGYKVKFILGGRKIQTVVHEGDVQSASARAAVGRRDLTGFLIDPTKKVFHTLIHSTVRDNLRAVDRVLSQIDRKILILKYLKPLNLREERSRIEQDPKYNPSFLYRAGPDDMDELEERLHNLAPDESPLGILLEKKRRELLMRLHLILSRGDPARLMECSQALFGAPSPALIAYARGFLAARTSCRLPPQTAELLYADDTVPLFYDVLERYGLHDWQVSVRASLVADCTVGRKYIYIRRGAVFSHDHVASLIAHEVETHVLTAENGEHQPFDLLRRGCANYLDTQEGLAIFNQNRVLPPDHEKRYTAAKMVLATAYAISHSFADTRKYLEEELGYDQSKSLTTAIGLKRGMADTSQPGAFTKGIVYFRGWRAIDDFVQRQGDLRRLYVGKIALEDLELIEKIPGLKPPLLLPEFLQEE
;
A
#
# COMPACT_ATOMS: atom_id res chain seq x y z
N MET A 1 12.39 10.08 -6.90
CA MET A 1 12.50 11.21 -7.85
C MET A 1 11.27 11.16 -8.75
N TRP A 2 10.44 12.21 -8.83
CA TRP A 2 9.19 12.15 -9.60
C TRP A 2 9.48 12.25 -11.11
N PRO A 3 9.15 11.24 -11.92
CA PRO A 3 9.58 11.13 -13.33
C PRO A 3 8.96 12.19 -14.27
N PHE A 4 7.99 12.98 -13.79
CA PHE A 4 7.25 13.96 -14.58
C PHE A 4 7.86 15.37 -14.56
N PHE A 5 8.75 15.68 -13.60
CA PHE A 5 9.42 16.98 -13.54
C PHE A 5 10.84 16.85 -14.08
N LYS A 6 11.11 17.43 -15.27
CA LYS A 6 12.47 17.61 -15.81
C LYS A 6 13.22 18.71 -15.01
N HIS A 7 13.58 18.38 -13.76
CA HIS A 7 14.60 18.97 -12.88
C HIS A 7 14.81 20.47 -12.66
N HIS A 8 13.97 21.40 -13.13
CA HIS A 8 14.08 22.81 -12.69
C HIS A 8 12.87 23.22 -11.83
N GLY A 9 13.13 23.60 -10.57
CA GLY A 9 12.14 24.28 -9.71
C GLY A 9 11.30 23.43 -8.76
N VAL A 10 11.52 22.11 -8.65
CA VAL A 10 10.79 21.28 -7.66
C VAL A 10 11.35 21.57 -6.27
N LEU A 11 10.47 21.81 -5.28
CA LEU A 11 10.91 22.05 -3.91
C LEU A 11 11.08 20.71 -3.20
N GLY A 12 12.30 20.40 -2.74
CA GLY A 12 12.59 19.27 -1.86
C GLY A 12 12.47 19.61 -0.37
N LEU A 13 12.39 18.60 0.51
CA LEU A 13 12.19 18.80 1.95
C LEU A 13 13.33 19.62 2.59
N ASN A 14 14.58 19.32 2.24
CA ASN A 14 15.73 20.05 2.75
C ASN A 14 15.73 21.51 2.29
N ALA A 15 15.45 21.75 1.00
CA ALA A 15 15.34 23.09 0.44
C ALA A 15 14.20 23.88 1.11
N ARG A 16 13.02 23.28 1.32
CA ARG A 16 11.91 23.89 2.07
C ARG A 16 12.35 24.32 3.47
N ASN A 17 13.01 23.42 4.20
CA ASN A 17 13.43 23.68 5.57
C ASN A 17 14.48 24.80 5.64
N LEU A 18 15.47 24.78 4.76
CA LEU A 18 16.61 25.70 4.79
C LEU A 18 16.30 27.07 4.17
N LEU A 19 15.52 27.11 3.08
CA LEU A 19 15.27 28.33 2.31
C LEU A 19 14.01 29.07 2.76
N TYR A 20 12.98 28.36 3.23
CA TYR A 20 11.68 28.99 3.54
C TYR A 20 11.32 28.92 5.01
N ILE A 21 11.40 27.74 5.65
CA ILE A 21 10.99 27.62 7.05
C ILE A 21 12.00 28.31 7.98
N LYS A 22 13.28 27.94 7.91
CA LYS A 22 14.31 28.49 8.80
C LYS A 22 14.45 30.02 8.70
N PRO A 23 14.42 30.64 7.51
CA PRO A 23 14.58 32.10 7.40
C PRO A 23 13.29 32.88 7.72
N PHE A 24 12.12 32.35 7.36
CA PHE A 24 10.86 33.12 7.42
C PHE A 24 9.90 32.70 8.54
N ASN A 25 10.13 31.58 9.24
CA ASN A 25 9.28 31.16 10.36
C ASN A 25 9.99 31.32 11.70
N PRO A 26 9.66 32.36 12.50
CA PRO A 26 10.19 32.50 13.85
C PRO A 26 9.83 31.30 14.72
N LYS A 27 10.75 30.88 15.62
CA LYS A 27 10.52 29.74 16.53
C LYS A 27 9.21 29.85 17.34
N LYS A 28 8.86 31.06 17.78
CA LYS A 28 7.61 31.31 18.52
C LYS A 28 6.36 31.08 17.64
N ALA A 29 6.43 31.42 16.36
CA ALA A 29 5.33 31.25 15.42
C ALA A 29 5.16 29.76 15.04
N ILE A 30 6.26 29.02 14.92
CA ILE A 30 6.22 27.55 14.76
C ILE A 30 5.59 26.90 16.00
N ALA A 31 6.00 27.30 17.20
CA ALA A 31 5.45 26.76 18.44
C ALA A 31 3.96 27.07 18.62
N LEU A 32 3.48 28.21 18.10
CA LEU A 32 2.05 28.50 18.01
C LEU A 32 1.36 27.47 17.12
N ALA A 33 1.81 27.29 15.88
CA ALA A 33 1.21 26.38 14.91
C ALA A 33 1.22 24.90 15.33
N ASP A 34 2.25 24.46 16.07
CA ASP A 34 2.34 23.08 16.59
C ASP A 34 1.31 22.79 17.70
N ASP A 35 0.68 23.82 18.28
CA ASP A 35 -0.38 23.71 19.30
C ASP A 35 -1.74 24.08 18.69
N LYS A 36 -2.53 23.05 18.35
CA LYS A 36 -3.84 23.21 17.67
C LYS A 36 -4.83 24.01 18.52
N LEU A 37 -4.87 23.78 19.83
CA LEU A 37 -5.76 24.48 20.74
C LEU A 37 -5.40 25.97 20.83
N LYS A 38 -4.12 26.30 21.04
CA LYS A 38 -3.68 27.71 21.09
C LYS A 38 -3.90 28.40 19.77
N THR A 39 -3.55 27.75 18.65
CA THR A 39 -3.75 28.32 17.31
C THR A 39 -5.23 28.60 17.04
N LYS A 40 -6.12 27.63 17.30
CA LYS A 40 -7.57 27.80 17.11
C LYS A 40 -8.11 28.93 17.98
N ALA A 41 -7.79 28.95 19.28
CA ALA A 41 -8.25 30.01 20.17
C ALA A 41 -7.75 31.39 19.73
N PHE A 42 -6.48 31.49 19.32
CA PHE A 42 -5.86 32.73 18.86
C PHE A 42 -6.51 33.29 17.59
N LEU A 43 -6.85 32.42 16.64
CA LEU A 43 -7.46 32.78 15.35
C LEU A 43 -8.97 33.01 15.47
N ALA A 44 -9.68 32.20 16.25
CA ALA A 44 -11.12 32.37 16.50
C ALA A 44 -11.43 33.72 17.14
N ALA A 45 -10.60 34.15 18.11
CA ALA A 45 -10.71 35.48 18.73
C ALA A 45 -10.51 36.65 17.75
N ARG A 46 -10.02 36.37 16.53
CA ARG A 46 -9.77 37.35 15.46
C ARG A 46 -10.67 37.11 14.24
N GLY A 47 -11.77 36.39 14.42
CA GLY A 47 -12.81 36.22 13.40
C GLY A 47 -12.52 35.13 12.37
N VAL A 48 -11.53 34.26 12.58
CA VAL A 48 -11.33 33.09 11.71
C VAL A 48 -12.29 31.97 12.14
N PRO A 49 -13.15 31.45 11.25
CA PRO A 49 -14.09 30.39 11.60
C PRO A 49 -13.35 29.08 11.99
N THR A 50 -13.70 28.52 13.14
CA THR A 50 -13.16 27.25 13.65
C THR A 50 -14.26 26.41 14.28
N ALA A 51 -14.10 25.09 14.30
CA ALA A 51 -14.99 24.20 15.05
C ALA A 51 -15.03 24.58 16.55
N LYS A 52 -16.23 24.54 17.15
CA LYS A 52 -16.42 24.81 18.59
C LYS A 52 -15.73 23.73 19.42
N ILE A 53 -14.92 24.14 20.39
CA ILE A 53 -14.30 23.22 21.37
C ILE A 53 -15.29 23.03 22.53
N TYR A 54 -15.55 21.77 22.89
CA TYR A 54 -16.45 21.40 23.99
C TYR A 54 -15.70 21.17 25.30
N ALA A 55 -14.56 20.47 25.25
CA ALA A 55 -13.80 20.12 26.43
C ALA A 55 -12.31 19.94 26.11
N ARG A 56 -11.47 20.11 27.12
CA ARG A 56 -10.03 19.84 27.09
C ARG A 56 -9.64 19.07 28.35
N ILE A 57 -8.72 18.13 28.20
CA ILE A 57 -8.25 17.25 29.27
C ILE A 57 -6.72 17.21 29.18
N GLU A 58 -6.08 17.84 30.15
CA GLU A 58 -4.64 18.07 30.21
C GLU A 58 -3.95 17.12 31.22
N SER A 59 -4.70 16.54 32.16
CA SER A 59 -4.16 15.63 33.18
C SER A 59 -5.08 14.43 33.46
N ARG A 60 -4.50 13.38 34.08
CA ARG A 60 -5.25 12.19 34.52
C ARG A 60 -6.25 12.51 35.64
N GLU A 61 -5.95 13.51 36.47
CA GLU A 61 -6.86 14.00 37.51
C GLU A 61 -8.11 14.64 36.87
N GLN A 62 -7.90 15.53 35.89
CA GLN A 62 -9.00 16.10 35.10
C GLN A 62 -9.80 15.01 34.40
N LEU A 63 -9.13 14.00 33.83
CA LEU A 63 -9.80 12.87 33.20
C LEU A 63 -10.67 12.11 34.21
N HIS A 64 -10.13 11.79 35.39
CA HIS A 64 -10.83 11.03 36.43
C HIS A 64 -12.14 11.72 36.85
N GLU A 65 -12.11 13.04 37.02
CA GLU A 65 -13.27 13.86 37.39
C GLU A 65 -14.21 14.18 36.21
N PHE A 66 -13.77 13.93 34.97
CA PHE A 66 -14.54 14.29 33.78
C PHE A 66 -15.78 13.40 33.62
N ALA A 67 -16.95 14.04 33.47
CA ALA A 67 -18.22 13.39 33.20
C ALA A 67 -18.56 13.43 31.70
N PHE A 68 -18.41 12.31 30.99
CA PHE A 68 -18.67 12.21 29.54
C PHE A 68 -20.15 12.41 29.15
N SER A 69 -21.07 12.34 30.12
CA SER A 69 -22.48 12.69 29.93
C SER A 69 -22.70 14.18 29.59
N THR A 70 -21.74 15.05 29.93
CA THR A 70 -21.81 16.50 29.61
C THR A 70 -21.48 16.82 28.15
N LEU A 71 -20.90 15.85 27.41
CA LEU A 71 -20.57 16.01 26.00
C LEU A 71 -21.83 15.87 25.12
N PRO A 72 -21.91 16.61 24.00
CA PRO A 72 -22.98 16.40 23.03
C PRO A 72 -22.86 15.01 22.40
N ASP A 73 -23.98 14.48 21.92
CA ASP A 73 -24.05 13.15 21.30
C ASP A 73 -23.21 13.04 20.02
N ALA A 74 -22.89 14.16 19.38
CA ALA A 74 -22.00 14.22 18.23
C ALA A 74 -20.81 15.13 18.53
N CYS A 75 -19.62 14.53 18.63
CA CYS A 75 -18.37 15.24 18.85
C CYS A 75 -17.17 14.45 18.29
N VAL A 76 -16.02 15.12 18.19
CA VAL A 76 -14.78 14.50 17.76
C VAL A 76 -13.73 14.67 18.85
N LEU A 77 -13.15 13.56 19.31
CA LEU A 77 -12.01 13.54 20.20
C LEU A 77 -10.72 13.61 19.39
N LYS A 78 -9.80 14.51 19.75
CA LYS A 78 -8.52 14.68 19.07
C LYS A 78 -7.36 14.94 20.04
N PRO A 79 -6.14 14.48 19.72
CA PRO A 79 -4.92 14.95 20.37
C PRO A 79 -4.50 16.35 19.88
N ASN A 80 -3.98 17.18 20.78
CA ASN A 80 -3.50 18.52 20.46
C ASN A 80 -2.26 18.49 19.55
N GLN A 81 -1.27 17.65 19.86
CA GLN A 81 -0.02 17.50 19.08
C GLN A 81 0.02 16.25 18.20
N GLY A 82 -1.11 15.57 17.99
CA GLY A 82 -1.12 14.32 17.23
C GLY A 82 -0.79 14.49 15.75
N PHE A 83 -0.15 13.46 15.18
CA PHE A 83 0.30 13.43 13.79
C PHE A 83 -0.51 12.46 12.91
N GLY A 84 -0.65 12.80 11.62
CA GLY A 84 -1.22 11.89 10.62
C GLY A 84 -2.70 11.52 10.81
N GLY A 85 -3.40 12.15 11.76
CA GLY A 85 -4.77 11.82 12.15
C GLY A 85 -4.87 10.60 13.07
N GLU A 86 -3.78 10.20 13.73
CA GLU A 86 -3.81 9.19 14.79
C GLU A 86 -4.42 9.74 16.08
N GLY A 87 -5.03 8.87 16.89
CA GLY A 87 -5.69 9.26 18.14
C GLY A 87 -7.05 9.95 17.97
N ILE A 88 -7.53 10.17 16.74
CA ILE A 88 -8.83 10.82 16.47
C ILE A 88 -9.96 9.79 16.55
N ILE A 89 -11.01 10.09 17.32
CA ILE A 89 -12.26 9.31 17.37
C ILE A 89 -13.44 10.22 17.06
N VAL A 90 -14.31 9.79 16.14
CA VAL A 90 -15.53 10.49 15.76
C VAL A 90 -16.73 9.82 16.41
N PHE A 91 -17.46 10.55 17.24
CA PHE A 91 -18.68 10.09 17.88
C PHE A 91 -19.92 10.64 17.17
N LYS A 92 -20.91 9.79 16.95
CA LYS A 92 -22.20 10.16 16.34
C LYS A 92 -23.34 9.43 17.05
N GLY A 93 -24.05 10.12 17.93
CA GLY A 93 -25.14 9.53 18.71
C GLY A 93 -24.65 8.87 20.00
N ARG A 94 -25.62 8.51 20.83
CA ARG A 94 -25.43 7.91 22.14
C ARG A 94 -26.41 6.74 22.30
N LYS A 95 -25.99 5.67 22.99
CA LYS A 95 -26.86 4.55 23.34
C LYS A 95 -26.49 4.08 24.75
N ASP A 96 -27.49 3.93 25.62
CA ASP A 96 -27.29 3.49 27.02
C ASP A 96 -26.21 4.33 27.73
N ASP A 97 -26.31 5.66 27.59
CA ASP A 97 -25.34 6.68 28.04
C ASP A 97 -23.92 6.61 27.43
N GLN A 98 -23.63 5.63 26.57
CA GLN A 98 -22.34 5.47 25.89
C GLN A 98 -22.29 6.17 24.52
N LEU A 99 -21.18 6.83 24.23
CA LEU A 99 -20.96 7.46 22.92
C LEU A 99 -20.72 6.41 21.83
N LEU A 100 -21.30 6.62 20.65
CA LEU A 100 -21.17 5.68 19.53
C LEU A 100 -20.05 6.10 18.56
N ILE A 101 -19.01 5.27 18.43
CA ILE A 101 -17.95 5.42 17.43
C ILE A 101 -18.56 5.28 16.04
N GLN A 102 -18.43 6.34 15.23
CA GLN A 102 -19.02 6.45 13.90
C GLN A 102 -20.52 6.12 13.83
N GLY A 103 -21.23 6.24 14.96
CA GLY A 103 -22.66 5.92 15.08
C GLY A 103 -23.03 4.44 15.05
N LYS A 104 -22.06 3.54 15.24
CA LYS A 104 -22.30 2.10 15.19
C LYS A 104 -21.89 1.39 16.47
N THR A 105 -20.68 1.63 16.95
CA THR A 105 -20.09 0.85 18.03
C THR A 105 -20.11 1.66 19.33
N PRO A 106 -20.81 1.20 20.38
CA PRO A 106 -20.75 1.88 21.67
C PRO A 106 -19.35 1.78 22.26
N MET A 107 -18.87 2.89 22.82
CA MET A 107 -17.60 2.96 23.53
C MET A 107 -17.88 3.16 25.01
N SER A 108 -17.37 2.24 25.84
CA SER A 108 -17.50 2.37 27.28
C SER A 108 -16.69 3.56 27.79
N ASP A 109 -17.13 4.17 28.90
CA ASP A 109 -16.38 5.23 29.58
C ASP A 109 -14.96 4.78 29.94
N MET A 110 -14.78 3.50 30.29
CA MET A 110 -13.46 2.92 30.60
C MET A 110 -12.55 2.91 29.36
N ASP A 111 -13.06 2.45 28.21
CA ASP A 111 -12.28 2.45 26.96
C ASP A 111 -11.96 3.87 26.51
N LEU A 112 -12.89 4.80 26.68
CA LEU A 112 -12.70 6.21 26.35
C LEU A 112 -11.62 6.84 27.24
N ARG A 113 -11.62 6.53 28.54
CA ARG A 113 -10.56 6.95 29.48
C ARG A 113 -9.20 6.40 29.06
N HIS A 114 -9.08 5.11 28.78
CA HIS A 114 -7.82 4.52 28.33
C HIS A 114 -7.29 5.18 27.05
N HIS A 115 -8.17 5.48 26.08
CA HIS A 115 -7.76 6.18 24.86
C HIS A 115 -7.31 7.62 25.12
N ILE A 116 -7.93 8.32 26.07
CA ILE A 116 -7.50 9.66 26.48
C ILE A 116 -6.17 9.60 27.25
N GLU A 117 -5.94 8.57 28.07
CA GLU A 117 -4.65 8.33 28.72
C GLU A 117 -3.54 8.10 27.70
N ASP A 118 -3.79 7.27 26.67
CA ASP A 118 -2.89 7.09 25.53
C ASP A 118 -2.54 8.44 24.85
N ILE A 119 -3.53 9.35 24.71
CA ILE A 119 -3.29 10.70 24.19
C ILE A 119 -2.40 11.49 25.15
N ILE A 120 -2.76 11.59 26.43
CA ILE A 120 -2.03 12.36 27.45
C ILE A 120 -0.58 11.87 27.58
N ASP A 121 -0.36 10.56 27.48
CA ASP A 121 0.96 9.94 27.55
C ASP A 121 1.79 10.14 26.26
N GLY A 122 1.22 10.76 25.23
CA GLY A 122 1.93 11.15 24.01
C GLY A 122 2.06 10.06 22.97
N LYS A 123 1.26 8.98 23.04
CA LYS A 123 1.29 7.84 22.11
C LYS A 123 1.14 8.26 20.64
N PHE A 124 0.39 9.33 20.40
CA PHE A 124 0.04 9.81 19.05
C PHE A 124 0.85 11.05 18.61
N SER A 125 1.75 11.55 19.46
CA SER A 125 2.53 12.77 19.23
C SER A 125 3.93 12.40 18.68
N LEU A 126 4.49 13.23 17.79
CA LEU A 126 5.75 13.00 17.03
C LEU A 126 7.04 12.80 17.87
N GLY A 127 6.96 12.73 19.20
CA GLY A 127 8.10 12.53 20.09
C GLY A 127 7.73 12.01 21.48
N GLY A 128 6.56 11.38 21.66
CA GLY A 128 6.16 10.81 22.94
C GLY A 128 6.03 11.81 24.09
N ARG A 129 5.87 13.10 23.78
CA ARG A 129 5.70 14.17 24.77
C ARG A 129 4.27 14.17 25.28
N ARG A 130 4.08 14.58 26.54
CA ARG A 130 2.73 14.76 27.10
C ARG A 130 1.88 15.64 26.19
N ASP A 131 0.67 15.19 25.92
CA ASP A 131 -0.29 15.85 25.03
C ASP A 131 -1.56 16.25 25.79
N THR A 132 -2.46 16.94 25.10
CA THR A 132 -3.79 17.32 25.60
C THR A 132 -4.83 16.67 24.71
N ALA A 133 -5.78 15.97 25.31
CA ALA A 133 -6.96 15.50 24.60
C ALA A 133 -8.04 16.58 24.61
N PHE A 134 -8.74 16.77 23.50
CA PHE A 134 -9.86 17.71 23.45
C PHE A 134 -10.99 17.20 22.58
N PHE A 135 -12.20 17.63 22.93
CA PHE A 135 -13.42 17.34 22.19
C PHE A 135 -13.86 18.59 21.44
N GLU A 136 -14.21 18.42 20.16
CA GLU A 136 -14.73 19.51 19.33
C GLU A 136 -15.96 19.10 18.52
N GLN A 137 -16.62 20.11 17.96
CA GLN A 137 -17.76 19.98 17.06
C GLN A 137 -17.41 19.11 15.85
N ILE A 138 -18.31 18.19 15.51
CA ILE A 138 -18.24 17.47 14.25
C ILE A 138 -18.62 18.39 13.09
N LEU A 139 -17.79 18.44 12.06
CA LEU A 139 -18.06 19.21 10.84
C LEU A 139 -18.69 18.30 9.78
N VAL A 140 -19.63 18.85 9.01
CA VAL A 140 -20.37 18.15 7.97
C VAL A 140 -19.86 18.63 6.62
N SER A 141 -19.36 17.69 5.81
CA SER A 141 -18.83 18.01 4.48
C SER A 141 -19.90 18.67 3.59
N HIS A 142 -19.56 19.79 2.97
CA HIS A 142 -20.38 20.45 1.96
C HIS A 142 -20.58 19.57 0.71
N GLU A 143 -21.71 19.74 0.01
CA GLU A 143 -22.13 18.95 -1.16
C GLU A 143 -21.18 19.06 -2.37
N CYS A 144 -20.39 20.14 -2.45
CA CYS A 144 -19.40 20.33 -3.51
C CYS A 144 -18.34 19.21 -3.55
N PHE A 145 -18.15 18.49 -2.44
CA PHE A 145 -17.26 17.34 -2.39
C PHE A 145 -17.92 16.00 -2.77
N ALA A 146 -19.24 15.97 -2.96
CA ALA A 146 -19.98 14.77 -3.32
C ALA A 146 -19.48 14.07 -4.60
N PRO A 147 -19.06 14.80 -5.67
CA PRO A 147 -18.47 14.18 -6.86
C PRO A 147 -17.25 13.30 -6.55
N PHE A 148 -16.52 13.58 -5.47
CA PHE A 148 -15.34 12.81 -5.09
C PHE A 148 -15.65 11.56 -4.26
N ARG A 149 -16.90 11.39 -3.79
CA ARG A 149 -17.35 10.30 -2.90
C ARG A 149 -16.40 10.02 -1.72
N PRO A 150 -16.13 11.03 -0.87
CA PRO A 150 -15.15 10.90 0.20
C PRO A 150 -15.61 9.91 1.28
N ALA A 151 -14.67 9.15 1.84
CA ALA A 151 -14.91 8.23 2.96
C ALA A 151 -14.88 8.93 4.34
N GLY A 152 -14.57 10.22 4.37
CA GLY A 152 -14.44 11.05 5.57
C GLY A 152 -14.59 12.53 5.23
N LEU A 153 -14.11 13.43 6.09
CA LEU A 153 -14.18 14.88 5.86
C LEU A 153 -13.04 15.34 4.93
N PRO A 154 -13.34 15.87 3.73
CA PRO A 154 -12.34 16.47 2.86
C PRO A 154 -11.80 17.78 3.42
N ASP A 155 -10.59 18.13 3.02
CA ASP A 155 -10.01 19.43 3.30
C ASP A 155 -9.31 20.03 2.09
N ILE A 156 -9.06 21.33 2.14
CA ILE A 156 -8.42 22.15 1.13
C ILE A 156 -7.16 22.69 1.80
N ARG A 157 -6.01 22.23 1.32
CA ARG A 157 -4.70 22.72 1.75
C ARG A 157 -4.25 23.85 0.85
N VAL A 158 -4.03 25.02 1.41
CA VAL A 158 -3.51 26.21 0.70
C VAL A 158 -2.13 26.56 1.26
N VAL A 159 -1.11 26.57 0.41
CA VAL A 159 0.23 27.04 0.76
C VAL A 159 0.30 28.54 0.54
N VAL A 160 0.77 29.27 1.56
CA VAL A 160 0.85 30.73 1.55
C VAL A 160 2.28 31.16 1.86
N PHE A 161 2.80 32.09 1.06
CA PHE A 161 4.11 32.71 1.25
C PHE A 161 4.05 34.18 0.86
N ASN A 162 4.60 35.07 1.69
CA ASN A 162 4.58 36.52 1.47
C ASN A 162 3.16 37.10 1.25
N LEU A 163 2.19 36.63 2.03
CA LEU A 163 0.75 36.89 1.94
C LEU A 163 0.09 36.39 0.64
N VAL A 164 0.81 35.70 -0.24
CA VAL A 164 0.31 35.19 -1.51
C VAL A 164 -0.02 33.70 -1.38
N PRO A 165 -1.28 33.28 -1.60
CA PRO A 165 -1.62 31.87 -1.79
C PRO A 165 -0.98 31.30 -3.06
N VAL A 166 0.13 30.58 -2.93
CA VAL A 166 0.95 30.17 -4.09
C VAL A 166 0.43 28.91 -4.78
N MET A 167 -0.22 28.02 -4.03
CA MET A 167 -0.68 26.73 -4.53
C MET A 167 -1.69 26.11 -3.57
N ALA A 168 -2.66 25.38 -4.11
CA ALA A 168 -3.67 24.70 -3.31
C ALA A 168 -3.98 23.30 -3.83
N MET A 169 -4.45 22.43 -2.95
CA MET A 169 -5.00 21.12 -3.33
C MET A 169 -6.17 20.74 -2.42
N VAL A 170 -7.14 20.03 -2.97
CA VAL A 170 -8.17 19.32 -2.19
C VAL A 170 -7.60 17.96 -1.79
N ARG A 171 -7.76 17.54 -0.54
CA ARG A 171 -7.42 16.21 -0.06
C ARG A 171 -8.71 15.43 0.20
N ILE A 172 -8.89 14.36 -0.55
CA ILE A 172 -10.04 13.46 -0.48
C ILE A 172 -9.67 12.24 0.37
N PRO A 173 -10.35 12.03 1.52
CA PRO A 173 -10.21 10.81 2.30
C PRO A 173 -10.78 9.61 1.56
N THR A 174 -10.02 8.53 1.51
CA THR A 174 -10.41 7.25 0.90
C THR A 174 -10.57 6.18 1.97
N ARG A 175 -11.14 5.01 1.57
CA ARG A 175 -11.18 3.83 2.45
C ARG A 175 -9.78 3.35 2.84
N GLU A 176 -8.80 3.47 1.94
CA GLU A 176 -7.40 3.12 2.21
C GLU A 176 -6.79 3.98 3.31
N SER A 177 -7.14 5.27 3.34
CA SER A 177 -6.73 6.20 4.39
C SER A 177 -7.54 6.10 5.69
N GLU A 178 -8.40 5.08 5.83
CA GLU A 178 -9.34 4.94 6.95
C GLU A 178 -10.24 6.18 7.16
N GLY A 179 -10.59 6.86 6.07
CA GLY A 179 -11.38 8.10 6.12
C GLY A 179 -10.61 9.35 6.56
N LYS A 180 -9.27 9.35 6.49
CA LYS A 180 -8.42 10.50 6.83
C LYS A 180 -7.94 11.25 5.58
N ALA A 181 -7.91 12.58 5.62
CA ALA A 181 -7.37 13.44 4.55
C ALA A 181 -5.82 13.47 4.53
N ASN A 182 -5.19 12.28 4.60
CA ASN A 182 -3.75 12.12 4.60
C ASN A 182 -3.30 11.39 3.33
N VAL A 183 -2.68 12.13 2.41
CA VAL A 183 -2.24 11.63 1.10
C VAL A 183 -1.18 10.52 1.23
N HIS A 184 -0.41 10.49 2.32
CA HIS A 184 0.58 9.44 2.58
C HIS A 184 -0.04 8.13 3.07
N LEU A 185 -1.24 8.19 3.65
CA LEU A 185 -2.01 7.01 4.09
C LEU A 185 -2.98 6.52 3.00
N GLY A 186 -2.90 7.05 1.78
CA GLY A 186 -3.77 6.67 0.68
C GLY A 186 -4.92 7.63 0.39
N GLY A 187 -4.94 8.82 1.01
CA GLY A 187 -5.80 9.91 0.56
C GLY A 187 -5.41 10.41 -0.83
N ILE A 188 -6.35 10.99 -1.57
CA ILE A 188 -6.11 11.54 -2.91
C ILE A 188 -5.91 13.05 -2.78
N GLY A 189 -4.83 13.58 -3.34
CA GLY A 189 -4.60 15.02 -3.48
C GLY A 189 -4.96 15.49 -4.89
N ILE A 190 -5.84 16.47 -5.02
CA ILE A 190 -6.30 17.03 -6.29
C ILE A 190 -5.89 18.50 -6.36
N GLY A 191 -5.09 18.89 -7.36
CA GLY A 191 -4.66 20.28 -7.54
C GLY A 191 -5.84 21.21 -7.80
N VAL A 192 -5.69 22.49 -7.45
CA VAL A 192 -6.72 23.52 -7.67
C VAL A 192 -6.09 24.72 -8.35
N ASP A 193 -6.69 25.16 -9.46
CA ASP A 193 -6.32 26.41 -10.11
C ASP A 193 -6.64 27.60 -9.18
N ILE A 194 -5.62 28.40 -8.88
CA ILE A 194 -5.73 29.50 -7.91
C ILE A 194 -6.67 30.62 -8.38
N ALA A 195 -6.75 30.89 -9.68
CA ALA A 195 -7.63 31.92 -10.20
C ALA A 195 -9.10 31.46 -10.28
N LYS A 196 -9.33 30.24 -10.72
CA LYS A 196 -10.67 29.73 -11.04
C LYS A 196 -11.33 28.99 -9.87
N GLY A 197 -10.54 28.45 -8.93
CA GLY A 197 -11.04 27.56 -7.90
C GLY A 197 -11.56 26.24 -8.46
N VAL A 198 -10.99 25.76 -9.56
CA VAL A 198 -11.41 24.54 -10.24
C VAL A 198 -10.35 23.46 -10.06
N THR A 199 -10.79 22.23 -9.79
CA THR A 199 -9.89 21.10 -9.66
C THR A 199 -9.22 20.74 -10.98
N THR A 200 -7.96 20.31 -10.90
CA THR A 200 -7.14 19.96 -12.07
C THR A 200 -6.69 18.51 -11.99
N HIS A 201 -5.43 18.25 -11.71
CA HIS A 201 -4.86 16.91 -11.73
C HIS A 201 -4.98 16.26 -10.36
N ALA A 202 -5.09 14.93 -10.32
CA ALA A 202 -5.08 14.18 -9.07
C ALA A 202 -3.80 13.34 -8.94
N ALA A 203 -3.39 13.17 -7.70
CA ALA A 203 -2.27 12.34 -7.30
C ALA A 203 -2.63 11.55 -6.04
N GLN A 204 -2.19 10.29 -6.00
CA GLN A 204 -2.31 9.42 -4.84
C GLN A 204 -0.96 8.76 -4.61
N TYR A 205 -0.50 8.75 -3.35
CA TYR A 205 0.86 8.33 -2.99
C TYR A 205 1.95 9.09 -3.78
N HIS A 206 2.53 8.48 -4.82
CA HIS A 206 3.58 9.05 -5.67
C HIS A 206 3.23 9.00 -7.16
N HIS A 207 1.96 8.72 -7.49
CA HIS A 207 1.49 8.57 -8.86
C HIS A 207 0.38 9.56 -9.16
N LEU A 208 0.31 10.00 -10.41
CA LEU A 208 -0.85 10.68 -10.95
C LEU A 208 -1.97 9.68 -11.14
N ILE A 209 -3.19 10.10 -10.86
CA ILE A 209 -4.38 9.33 -11.18
C ILE A 209 -5.23 10.16 -12.16
N GLU A 210 -5.57 9.54 -13.28
CA GLU A 210 -6.41 10.15 -14.32
C GLU A 210 -7.90 10.02 -13.99
N CYS A 211 -8.23 9.13 -13.06
CA CYS A 211 -9.60 8.81 -12.67
C CYS A 211 -9.65 8.50 -11.17
N LEU A 212 -10.73 8.92 -10.51
CA LEU A 212 -11.01 8.62 -9.10
C LEU A 212 -11.34 7.13 -8.94
N PRO A 213 -11.21 6.55 -7.72
CA PRO A 213 -11.43 5.11 -7.48
C PRO A 213 -12.80 4.57 -7.91
N HIS A 214 -13.79 5.46 -8.10
CA HIS A 214 -15.14 5.12 -8.50
C HIS A 214 -15.43 5.40 -9.99
N GLY A 215 -14.42 5.74 -10.79
CA GLY A 215 -14.59 6.02 -12.23
C GLY A 215 -14.84 7.50 -12.57
N GLY A 216 -14.88 8.40 -11.59
CA GLY A 216 -15.14 9.83 -11.81
C GLY A 216 -13.90 10.64 -12.20
N ASP A 217 -14.09 11.72 -12.95
CA ASP A 217 -13.02 12.65 -13.30
C ASP A 217 -12.63 13.50 -12.07
N PRO A 218 -11.34 13.55 -11.68
CA PRO A 218 -10.90 14.43 -10.60
C PRO A 218 -10.92 15.93 -10.94
N SER A 219 -10.93 16.27 -12.23
CA SER A 219 -10.82 17.63 -12.75
C SER A 219 -12.18 18.29 -13.01
N GLY A 220 -12.18 19.62 -13.16
CA GLY A 220 -13.37 20.36 -13.59
C GLY A 220 -14.40 20.66 -12.50
N VAL A 221 -14.17 20.26 -11.25
CA VAL A 221 -15.07 20.54 -10.13
C VAL A 221 -14.76 21.92 -9.57
N LYS A 222 -15.77 22.80 -9.51
CA LYS A 222 -15.66 24.14 -8.95
C LYS A 222 -15.82 24.12 -7.44
N ILE A 223 -14.85 24.68 -6.72
CA ILE A 223 -14.87 24.83 -5.28
C ILE A 223 -15.61 26.14 -4.92
N PRO A 224 -16.69 26.10 -4.13
CA PRO A 224 -17.39 27.30 -3.70
C PRO A 224 -16.57 28.08 -2.66
N PHE A 225 -16.92 29.35 -2.43
CA PHE A 225 -16.24 30.23 -1.47
C PHE A 225 -14.74 30.42 -1.74
N TRP A 226 -14.29 30.22 -2.97
CA TRP A 226 -12.86 30.14 -3.28
C TRP A 226 -12.08 31.40 -2.88
N GLU A 227 -12.58 32.58 -3.24
CA GLU A 227 -11.94 33.85 -2.90
C GLU A 227 -11.87 34.08 -1.39
N GLU A 228 -12.93 33.73 -0.67
CA GLU A 228 -12.98 33.77 0.79
C GLU A 228 -11.95 32.82 1.42
N ILE A 229 -11.84 31.58 0.91
CA ILE A 229 -10.83 30.62 1.36
C ILE A 229 -9.42 31.18 1.19
N LEU A 230 -9.10 31.73 0.02
CA LEU A 230 -7.79 32.34 -0.24
C LEU A 230 -7.52 33.53 0.69
N HIS A 231 -8.54 34.37 0.92
CA HIS A 231 -8.45 35.51 1.83
C HIS A 231 -8.21 35.07 3.27
N VAL A 232 -8.99 34.11 3.79
CA VAL A 232 -8.80 33.52 5.12
C VAL A 232 -7.38 32.96 5.28
N CYS A 233 -6.87 32.23 4.29
CA CYS A 233 -5.53 31.66 4.34
C CYS A 233 -4.44 32.75 4.37
N SER A 234 -4.57 33.79 3.55
CA SER A 234 -3.64 34.93 3.54
C SER A 234 -3.73 35.76 4.83
N ASN A 235 -4.93 35.96 5.35
CA ASN A 235 -5.16 36.67 6.61
C ASN A 235 -4.61 35.89 7.81
N ILE A 236 -4.70 34.56 7.83
CA ILE A 236 -4.04 33.72 8.85
C ILE A 236 -2.53 33.94 8.83
N GLN A 237 -1.90 34.03 7.65
CA GLN A 237 -0.48 34.35 7.57
C GLN A 237 -0.17 35.72 8.18
N TYR A 238 -0.95 36.73 7.81
CA TYR A 238 -0.82 38.10 8.31
C TYR A 238 -0.92 38.17 9.84
N ILE A 239 -1.90 37.49 10.42
CA ILE A 239 -2.19 37.50 11.86
C ILE A 239 -1.17 36.68 12.67
N THR A 240 -0.72 35.53 12.14
CA THR A 240 0.19 34.62 12.87
C THR A 240 1.67 34.97 12.70
N ASN A 241 2.00 35.78 11.69
CA ASN A 241 3.37 36.12 11.32
C ASN A 241 4.26 34.89 11.02
N ILE A 242 3.65 33.82 10.50
CA ILE A 242 4.38 32.64 10.01
C ILE A 242 4.72 32.89 8.53
N GLY A 243 5.99 33.10 8.18
CA GLY A 243 6.35 33.53 6.84
C GLY A 243 6.09 32.51 5.72
N TYR A 244 6.13 31.21 6.00
CA TYR A 244 5.77 30.12 5.10
C TYR A 244 4.90 29.10 5.84
N LEU A 245 3.65 28.89 5.38
CA LEU A 245 2.73 27.92 6.00
C LEU A 245 1.82 27.24 4.98
N ALA A 246 1.20 26.15 5.40
CA ALA A 246 0.00 25.62 4.80
C ALA A 246 -1.18 25.80 5.76
N VAL A 247 -2.33 26.22 5.23
CA VAL A 247 -3.59 26.31 5.96
C VAL A 247 -4.51 25.22 5.43
N ASP A 248 -5.10 24.45 6.33
CA ASP A 248 -6.05 23.41 5.98
C ASP A 248 -7.45 23.85 6.36
N ILE A 249 -8.27 24.07 5.35
CA ILE A 249 -9.65 24.54 5.45
C ILE A 249 -10.59 23.43 5.00
N THR A 250 -11.72 23.24 5.66
CA THR A 250 -12.84 22.45 5.09
C THR A 250 -14.00 23.38 4.77
N ILE A 251 -14.96 22.91 3.99
CA ILE A 251 -16.22 23.64 3.77
C ILE A 251 -17.29 22.87 4.51
N ASP A 252 -17.76 23.45 5.60
CA ASP A 252 -18.87 22.92 6.39
C ASP A 252 -20.21 23.27 5.72
N ALA A 253 -21.14 22.32 5.72
CA ALA A 253 -22.45 22.46 5.09
C ALA A 253 -23.30 23.60 5.69
N HIS A 254 -23.05 23.98 6.95
CA HIS A 254 -23.84 24.99 7.67
C HIS A 254 -23.05 26.27 7.96
N GLY A 255 -21.73 26.20 8.09
CA GLY A 255 -20.89 27.33 8.47
C GLY A 255 -19.83 27.75 7.45
N GLY A 256 -19.85 27.21 6.22
CA GLY A 256 -18.95 27.63 5.14
C GLY A 256 -17.47 27.25 5.40
N PRO A 257 -16.50 28.05 4.91
CA PRO A 257 -15.08 27.78 5.13
C PRO A 257 -14.69 27.75 6.61
N MET A 258 -14.15 26.63 7.09
CA MET A 258 -13.71 26.45 8.47
C MET A 258 -12.26 25.97 8.55
N LEU A 259 -11.51 26.56 9.48
CA LEU A 259 -10.13 26.17 9.75
C LEU A 259 -10.07 24.83 10.51
N LEU A 260 -9.34 23.87 9.93
CA LEU A 260 -8.98 22.61 10.59
C LEU A 260 -7.65 22.72 11.33
N GLU A 261 -6.60 23.13 10.62
CA GLU A 261 -5.24 23.24 11.16
C GLU A 261 -4.37 24.24 10.40
N VAL A 262 -3.35 24.78 11.08
CA VAL A 262 -2.29 25.61 10.50
C VAL A 262 -0.98 24.84 10.61
N ASN A 263 -0.31 24.65 9.47
CA ASN A 263 0.91 23.87 9.37
C ASN A 263 2.10 24.77 9.00
N ALA A 264 2.98 25.03 9.97
CA ALA A 264 4.24 25.75 9.73
C ALA A 264 5.27 24.94 8.91
N ARG A 265 4.95 23.66 8.60
CA ARG A 265 5.80 22.71 7.87
C ARG A 265 5.02 22.07 6.71
N ALA A 266 4.56 22.88 5.77
CA ALA A 266 3.72 22.46 4.64
C ALA A 266 4.29 21.24 3.88
N GLY A 267 3.44 20.22 3.67
CA GLY A 267 3.78 19.05 2.86
C GLY A 267 3.96 19.38 1.38
N LEU A 268 4.82 18.63 0.69
CA LEU A 268 5.22 18.93 -0.69
C LEU A 268 4.32 18.29 -1.76
N MET A 269 3.39 17.42 -1.38
CA MET A 269 2.49 16.74 -2.32
C MET A 269 1.62 17.68 -3.16
N VAL A 270 1.39 18.91 -2.67
CA VAL A 270 0.67 19.95 -3.41
C VAL A 270 1.28 20.22 -4.79
N GLN A 271 2.61 20.15 -4.91
CA GLN A 271 3.31 20.40 -6.18
C GLN A 271 3.11 19.25 -7.19
N VAL A 272 2.93 18.02 -6.68
CA VAL A 272 2.63 16.85 -7.50
C VAL A 272 1.19 16.90 -7.97
N ALA A 273 0.25 17.20 -7.06
CA ALA A 273 -1.18 17.33 -7.39
C ALA A 273 -1.46 18.44 -8.40
N ASN A 274 -0.65 19.50 -8.42
CA ASN A 274 -0.79 20.60 -9.39
C ASN A 274 0.09 20.46 -10.63
N LEU A 275 0.88 19.38 -10.75
CA LEU A 275 1.88 19.21 -11.81
C LEU A 275 2.78 20.44 -12.05
N THR A 276 3.00 21.23 -11.00
CA THR A 276 3.74 22.49 -11.09
C THR A 276 4.79 22.54 -9.99
N PRO A 277 6.06 22.87 -10.30
CA PRO A 277 7.10 22.95 -9.28
C PRO A 277 6.84 24.08 -8.28
N LEU A 278 6.81 23.76 -6.97
CA LEU A 278 6.44 24.73 -5.94
C LEU A 278 7.50 25.82 -5.74
N ARG A 279 8.80 25.49 -5.87
CA ARG A 279 9.88 26.45 -5.66
C ARG A 279 9.80 27.62 -6.64
N THR A 280 9.53 27.33 -7.91
CA THR A 280 9.37 28.37 -8.95
C THR A 280 8.25 29.35 -8.62
N ARG A 281 7.15 28.89 -8.00
CA ARG A 281 6.07 29.78 -7.58
C ARG A 281 6.47 30.64 -6.38
N LEU A 282 7.18 30.05 -5.41
CA LEU A 282 7.67 30.77 -4.24
C LEU A 282 8.66 31.88 -4.62
N GLU A 283 9.63 31.58 -5.50
CA GLU A 283 10.64 32.53 -5.98
C GLU A 283 10.01 33.73 -6.72
N ARG A 284 8.85 33.56 -7.38
CA ARG A 284 8.16 34.66 -8.08
C ARG A 284 7.57 35.71 -7.16
N VAL A 285 7.23 35.33 -5.93
CA VAL A 285 6.65 36.24 -4.93
C VAL A 285 7.67 36.63 -3.88
N GLU A 286 8.87 36.04 -3.91
CA GLU A 286 9.99 36.43 -3.07
C GLU A 286 10.44 37.86 -3.43
N GLY A 287 10.55 38.73 -2.43
CA GLY A 287 10.92 40.14 -2.64
C GLY A 287 9.81 41.05 -3.17
N VAL A 288 8.61 40.55 -3.44
CA VAL A 288 7.46 41.38 -3.83
C VAL A 288 6.85 42.06 -2.61
N HIS A 289 6.59 43.37 -2.66
CA HIS A 289 5.94 44.06 -1.54
C HIS A 289 4.41 43.87 -1.55
N VAL A 290 3.92 42.98 -0.68
CA VAL A 290 2.49 42.72 -0.48
C VAL A 290 2.04 43.37 0.82
N SER A 291 1.19 44.39 0.70
CA SER A 291 0.79 45.27 1.83
C SER A 291 -0.46 44.79 2.57
N SER A 292 -1.25 43.88 1.99
CA SER A 292 -2.47 43.35 2.62
C SER A 292 -2.83 41.96 2.07
N PRO A 293 -3.62 41.16 2.81
CA PRO A 293 -4.12 39.87 2.33
C PRO A 293 -4.87 39.95 0.99
N GLU A 294 -5.71 40.97 0.80
CA GLU A 294 -6.49 41.18 -0.44
C GLU A 294 -5.58 41.43 -1.65
N LYS A 295 -4.47 42.17 -1.43
CA LYS A 295 -3.45 42.35 -2.47
C LYS A 295 -2.73 41.04 -2.78
N GLY A 296 -2.44 40.24 -1.76
CA GLY A 296 -1.83 38.93 -1.90
C GLY A 296 -2.70 37.94 -2.69
N VAL A 297 -4.02 37.90 -2.42
CA VAL A 297 -4.96 37.06 -3.17
C VAL A 297 -5.05 37.48 -4.63
N ARG A 298 -5.19 38.78 -4.94
CA ARG A 298 -5.19 39.26 -6.33
C ARG A 298 -3.91 38.89 -7.07
N LEU A 299 -2.76 39.12 -6.45
CA LEU A 299 -1.46 38.76 -7.02
C LEU A 299 -1.35 37.25 -7.27
N ALA A 300 -1.88 36.43 -6.37
CA ALA A 300 -1.91 34.98 -6.54
C ALA A 300 -2.70 34.56 -7.79
N GLN A 301 -3.89 35.14 -7.98
CA GLN A 301 -4.76 34.84 -9.12
C GLN A 301 -4.11 35.30 -10.44
N GLU A 302 -3.45 36.46 -10.46
CA GLU A 302 -2.76 36.97 -11.65
C GLU A 302 -1.49 36.18 -12.02
N LEU A 303 -0.68 35.78 -11.03
CA LEU A 303 0.60 35.11 -11.26
C LEU A 303 0.49 33.60 -11.48
N PHE A 304 -0.52 32.97 -10.86
CA PHE A 304 -0.62 31.51 -10.77
C PHE A 304 -1.91 30.92 -11.35
N GLY A 305 -2.81 31.74 -11.89
CA GLY A 305 -3.95 31.28 -12.69
C GLY A 305 -3.58 30.97 -14.14
N GLU A 306 -4.25 30.00 -14.74
CA GLU A 306 -4.13 29.77 -16.18
C GLU A 306 -4.82 30.90 -16.98
N ARG A 307 -4.04 31.66 -17.78
CA ARG A 307 -4.57 32.73 -18.64
C ARG A 307 -5.52 32.19 -19.70
N ILE A 308 -6.65 32.89 -19.88
CA ILE A 308 -7.65 32.63 -20.92
C ILE A 308 -7.00 32.82 -22.30
N GLY A 309 -6.65 31.73 -22.97
CA GLY A 309 -6.75 31.72 -24.42
C GLY A 309 -8.25 31.79 -24.74
N ARG A 310 -8.67 32.78 -25.54
CA ARG A 310 -10.03 32.83 -26.08
C ARG A 310 -10.41 31.43 -26.56
N MET A 311 -11.44 30.84 -25.96
CA MET A 311 -12.10 29.69 -26.54
C MET A 311 -12.81 30.20 -27.80
N GLU A 312 -12.15 30.08 -28.94
CA GLU A 312 -12.91 29.84 -30.17
C GLU A 312 -13.70 28.56 -29.95
N GLU A 313 -14.98 28.58 -30.30
CA GLU A 313 -15.89 27.44 -30.20
C GLU A 313 -15.19 26.21 -30.77
N LYS A 314 -14.83 25.27 -29.89
CA LYS A 314 -14.26 23.99 -30.31
C LYS A 314 -15.36 23.23 -31.03
N GLU A 315 -15.29 23.21 -32.35
CA GLU A 315 -15.82 22.09 -33.13
C GLU A 315 -15.26 20.80 -32.51
N ASP A 316 -16.15 19.89 -32.15
CA ASP A 316 -15.82 18.59 -31.58
C ASP A 316 -15.15 17.73 -32.67
N ARG A 317 -13.82 17.85 -32.78
CA ARG A 317 -12.98 17.11 -33.74
C ARG A 317 -12.53 15.80 -33.11
N PRO A 318 -12.92 14.62 -33.65
CA PRO A 318 -12.54 13.33 -33.10
C PRO A 318 -11.03 13.15 -33.12
N ILE A 319 -10.50 12.52 -32.07
CA ILE A 319 -9.07 12.25 -31.91
C ILE A 319 -8.74 10.86 -32.44
N LEU A 320 -7.81 10.76 -33.39
CA LEU A 320 -7.27 9.51 -33.96
C LEU A 320 -5.87 9.22 -33.42
N GLY A 321 -5.54 7.94 -33.26
CA GLY A 321 -4.18 7.47 -32.95
C GLY A 321 -3.36 7.20 -34.22
N PRO A 322 -2.07 6.81 -34.10
CA PRO A 322 -1.24 6.47 -35.26
C PRO A 322 -1.71 5.19 -36.00
N ARG A 323 -2.57 4.39 -35.36
CA ARG A 323 -3.21 3.19 -35.89
C ARG A 323 -4.69 3.24 -35.53
N GLU A 324 -5.57 2.90 -36.46
CA GLU A 324 -7.02 2.91 -36.28
C GLU A 324 -7.65 1.75 -37.06
N VAL A 325 -8.95 1.49 -36.86
CA VAL A 325 -9.71 0.51 -37.64
C VAL A 325 -10.76 1.23 -38.48
N LEU A 326 -10.76 0.98 -39.78
CA LEU A 326 -11.79 1.44 -40.70
C LEU A 326 -12.94 0.44 -40.70
N GLN A 327 -14.18 0.92 -40.64
CA GLN A 327 -15.35 0.08 -40.86
C GLN A 327 -15.91 0.35 -42.25
N ILE A 328 -15.93 -0.67 -43.11
CA ILE A 328 -16.41 -0.56 -44.49
C ILE A 328 -17.68 -1.41 -44.63
N ALA A 329 -18.78 -0.80 -45.06
CA ALA A 329 -20.05 -1.51 -45.26
C ALA A 329 -20.08 -2.17 -46.65
N GLY A 330 -20.28 -3.49 -46.69
CA GLY A 330 -20.49 -4.28 -47.91
C GLY A 330 -21.92 -4.85 -48.01
N ASP A 331 -22.15 -5.73 -48.97
CA ASP A 331 -23.44 -6.41 -49.24
C ASP A 331 -23.83 -7.34 -48.07
N GLY A 332 -24.38 -6.75 -46.99
CA GLY A 332 -24.89 -7.45 -45.81
C GLY A 332 -23.91 -7.63 -44.63
N SER A 333 -22.67 -7.13 -44.70
CA SER A 333 -21.69 -7.23 -43.60
C SER A 333 -20.79 -5.99 -43.47
N THR A 334 -20.23 -5.76 -42.28
CA THR A 334 -19.26 -4.68 -42.01
C THR A 334 -17.86 -5.28 -41.91
N ILE A 335 -16.93 -4.74 -42.68
CA ILE A 335 -15.53 -5.19 -42.74
C ILE A 335 -14.69 -4.25 -41.89
N ASP A 336 -14.06 -4.79 -40.85
CA ASP A 336 -13.09 -4.07 -40.03
C ASP A 336 -11.69 -4.19 -40.63
N VAL A 337 -11.10 -3.06 -41.00
CA VAL A 337 -9.81 -2.98 -41.68
C VAL A 337 -8.81 -2.19 -40.83
N PRO A 338 -7.79 -2.85 -40.25
CA PRO A 338 -6.70 -2.16 -39.58
C PRO A 338 -5.96 -1.23 -40.54
N CYS A 339 -5.81 0.04 -40.16
CA CYS A 339 -5.18 1.07 -40.96
C CYS A 339 -4.11 1.87 -40.20
N LEU A 340 -3.18 2.46 -40.96
CA LEU A 340 -2.23 3.45 -40.46
C LEU A 340 -2.75 4.86 -40.73
N ILE A 341 -2.51 5.78 -39.80
CA ILE A 341 -2.75 7.20 -40.01
C ILE A 341 -1.46 7.83 -40.52
N THR A 342 -1.43 8.21 -41.81
CA THR A 342 -0.23 8.68 -42.52
C THR A 342 -0.42 10.11 -43.02
N PRO A 343 -0.28 11.13 -42.15
CA PRO A 343 -0.47 12.54 -42.53
C PRO A 343 0.56 13.06 -43.55
N ASP A 344 1.68 12.33 -43.71
CA ASP A 344 2.71 12.62 -44.70
C ASP A 344 2.28 12.24 -46.13
N ALA A 345 1.40 11.24 -46.29
CA ALA A 345 0.85 10.84 -47.57
C ALA A 345 -0.37 11.71 -47.93
N GLU A 346 -0.49 12.14 -49.18
CA GLU A 346 -1.64 12.95 -49.62
C GLU A 346 -2.92 12.11 -49.77
N TRP A 347 -2.78 10.91 -50.34
CA TRP A 347 -3.88 10.02 -50.69
C TRP A 347 -3.94 8.79 -49.79
N SER A 348 -5.14 8.25 -49.58
CA SER A 348 -5.33 6.98 -48.88
C SER A 348 -5.01 5.79 -49.79
N ILE A 349 -4.28 4.82 -49.25
CA ILE A 349 -3.74 3.66 -49.99
C ILE A 349 -4.29 2.37 -49.38
N PHE A 350 -4.90 1.53 -50.22
CA PHE A 350 -5.43 0.23 -49.82
C PHE A 350 -4.63 -0.87 -50.52
N THR A 351 -4.30 -1.94 -49.80
CA THR A 351 -3.56 -3.06 -50.39
C THR A 351 -4.35 -3.76 -51.50
N SER A 352 -3.65 -4.32 -52.49
CA SER A 352 -4.27 -5.09 -53.58
C SER A 352 -5.18 -6.23 -53.09
N SER A 353 -4.80 -6.87 -51.98
CA SER A 353 -5.62 -7.91 -51.34
C SER A 353 -6.94 -7.37 -50.80
N LEU A 354 -6.95 -6.16 -50.24
CA LEU A 354 -8.13 -5.50 -49.71
C LEU A 354 -9.04 -5.03 -50.84
N ILE A 355 -8.51 -4.40 -51.89
CA ILE A 355 -9.32 -3.98 -53.06
C ILE A 355 -10.03 -5.18 -53.71
N LYS A 356 -9.34 -6.31 -53.87
CA LYS A 356 -9.95 -7.55 -54.39
C LYS A 356 -11.08 -8.07 -53.49
N GLN A 357 -10.93 -7.96 -52.17
CA GLN A 357 -11.99 -8.31 -51.21
C GLN A 357 -13.18 -7.36 -51.35
N LEU A 358 -12.95 -6.04 -51.34
CA LEU A 358 -14.01 -5.04 -51.43
C LEU A 358 -14.80 -5.15 -52.75
N LYS A 359 -14.15 -5.50 -53.87
CA LYS A 359 -14.83 -5.77 -55.15
C LYS A 359 -15.80 -6.95 -55.08
N ARG A 360 -15.44 -8.03 -54.36
CA ARG A 360 -16.32 -9.20 -54.18
C ARG A 360 -17.54 -8.86 -53.34
N GLU A 361 -17.36 -8.00 -52.33
CA GLU A 361 -18.40 -7.60 -51.38
C GLU A 361 -19.21 -6.37 -51.85
N LYS A 362 -19.01 -5.92 -53.10
CA LYS A 362 -19.60 -4.69 -53.68
C LYS A 362 -19.41 -3.43 -52.82
N ALA A 363 -18.33 -3.38 -52.03
CA ALA A 363 -18.02 -2.28 -51.12
C ALA A 363 -17.14 -1.19 -51.76
N VAL A 364 -16.91 -1.26 -53.07
CA VAL A 364 -16.06 -0.34 -53.84
C VAL A 364 -16.57 -0.19 -55.27
N GLU A 365 -16.54 1.05 -55.78
CA GLU A 365 -16.84 1.37 -57.19
C GLU A 365 -15.53 1.73 -57.92
N SER A 366 -15.27 1.12 -59.08
CA SER A 366 -14.13 1.45 -59.93
C SER A 366 -14.38 2.73 -60.74
N GLY A 367 -13.37 3.61 -60.86
CA GLY A 367 -13.40 4.75 -61.79
C GLY A 367 -13.54 4.34 -63.26
N GLU A 368 -13.85 5.30 -64.14
CA GLU A 368 -14.08 5.03 -65.57
C GLU A 368 -12.76 4.77 -66.33
N THR A 369 -11.62 5.13 -65.74
CA THR A 369 -10.26 4.84 -66.25
C THR A 369 -9.37 4.16 -65.21
N SER A 370 -8.32 3.45 -65.65
CA SER A 370 -7.42 2.68 -64.78
C SER A 370 -6.58 3.52 -63.80
N ASP A 371 -6.49 4.84 -64.01
CA ASP A 371 -5.75 5.79 -63.17
C ASP A 371 -6.63 6.55 -62.15
N GLU A 372 -7.96 6.36 -62.18
CA GLU A 372 -8.91 7.14 -61.37
C GLU A 372 -9.14 6.61 -59.94
N GLY A 373 -8.47 5.53 -59.55
CA GLY A 373 -8.59 4.94 -58.21
C GLY A 373 -9.96 4.30 -57.93
N TYR A 374 -10.25 4.07 -56.65
CA TYR A 374 -11.39 3.31 -56.18
C TYR A 374 -12.24 4.12 -55.20
N LYS A 375 -13.53 4.30 -55.47
CA LYS A 375 -14.45 5.01 -54.54
C LYS A 375 -14.88 4.08 -53.42
N VAL A 376 -14.59 4.46 -52.18
CA VAL A 376 -14.91 3.69 -50.97
C VAL A 376 -15.63 4.58 -49.96
N LYS A 377 -16.59 4.00 -49.23
CA LYS A 377 -17.25 4.59 -48.06
C LYS A 377 -16.81 3.85 -46.80
N PHE A 378 -16.19 4.53 -45.86
CA PHE A 378 -15.74 3.93 -44.61
C PHE A 378 -15.99 4.83 -43.40
N ILE A 379 -16.01 4.24 -42.20
CA ILE A 379 -16.12 4.96 -40.93
C ILE A 379 -14.75 4.97 -40.27
N LEU A 380 -14.29 6.15 -39.88
CA LEU A 380 -13.03 6.37 -39.14
C LEU A 380 -13.30 7.29 -37.96
N GLY A 381 -12.93 6.88 -36.74
CA GLY A 381 -13.14 7.67 -35.52
C GLY A 381 -14.60 8.10 -35.31
N GLY A 382 -15.57 7.27 -35.74
CA GLY A 382 -17.01 7.56 -35.67
C GLY A 382 -17.57 8.46 -36.78
N ARG A 383 -16.74 8.97 -37.71
CA ARG A 383 -17.20 9.77 -38.85
C ARG A 383 -17.20 8.97 -40.15
N LYS A 384 -18.24 9.15 -40.95
CA LYS A 384 -18.37 8.55 -42.29
C LYS A 384 -17.58 9.39 -43.30
N ILE A 385 -16.69 8.75 -44.04
CA ILE A 385 -15.87 9.35 -45.09
C ILE A 385 -16.18 8.62 -46.39
N GLN A 386 -16.41 9.39 -47.45
CA GLN A 386 -16.50 8.90 -48.81
C GLN A 386 -15.36 9.52 -49.61
N THR A 387 -14.47 8.68 -50.13
CA THR A 387 -13.23 9.15 -50.77
C THR A 387 -12.78 8.21 -51.87
N VAL A 388 -11.75 8.63 -52.61
CA VAL A 388 -11.06 7.81 -53.60
C VAL A 388 -9.77 7.29 -52.98
N VAL A 389 -9.59 5.97 -52.99
CA VAL A 389 -8.39 5.29 -52.49
C VAL A 389 -7.61 4.69 -53.67
N HIS A 390 -6.29 4.67 -53.55
CA HIS A 390 -5.41 4.09 -54.56
C HIS A 390 -4.92 2.71 -54.12
N GLU A 391 -4.70 1.83 -55.08
CA GLU A 391 -4.12 0.51 -54.83
C GLU A 391 -2.59 0.64 -54.70
N GLY A 392 -2.03 0.11 -53.61
CA GLY A 392 -0.59 0.18 -53.36
C GLY A 392 -0.15 -0.55 -52.09
N ASP A 393 1.14 -0.57 -51.84
CA ASP A 393 1.72 -1.24 -50.66
C ASP A 393 1.65 -0.35 -49.41
N VAL A 394 1.28 -0.97 -48.28
CA VAL A 394 1.24 -0.31 -46.96
C VAL A 394 2.47 -0.73 -46.17
N GLN A 395 3.19 0.23 -45.59
CA GLN A 395 4.43 0.02 -44.83
C GLN A 395 4.19 -0.60 -43.43
N SER A 396 3.40 -1.69 -43.33
CA SER A 396 3.19 -2.46 -42.10
C SER A 396 2.54 -3.80 -42.42
N ALA A 397 3.14 -4.91 -41.97
CA ALA A 397 2.60 -6.26 -42.19
C ALA A 397 1.22 -6.49 -41.54
N SER A 398 0.85 -5.69 -40.53
CA SER A 398 -0.42 -5.79 -39.81
C SER A 398 -1.52 -4.84 -40.29
N ALA A 399 -1.22 -3.92 -41.23
CA ALA A 399 -2.18 -2.93 -41.71
C ALA A 399 -2.50 -3.18 -43.18
N ARG A 400 -3.78 -3.15 -43.53
CA ARG A 400 -4.25 -3.40 -44.91
C ARG A 400 -4.64 -2.11 -45.65
N ALA A 401 -4.63 -0.99 -44.94
CA ALA A 401 -4.91 0.36 -45.44
C ALA A 401 -4.01 1.41 -44.77
N ALA A 402 -3.80 2.54 -45.44
CA ALA A 402 -3.18 3.75 -44.90
C ALA A 402 -4.05 4.95 -45.27
N VAL A 403 -4.37 5.81 -44.29
CA VAL A 403 -5.24 6.97 -44.46
C VAL A 403 -4.39 8.22 -44.62
N GLY A 404 -4.52 8.87 -45.79
CA GLY A 404 -3.76 10.06 -46.16
C GLY A 404 -4.39 11.36 -45.68
N ARG A 405 -3.65 12.46 -45.79
CA ARG A 405 -3.99 13.81 -45.31
C ARG A 405 -5.39 14.28 -45.73
N ARG A 406 -5.82 13.99 -46.96
CA ARG A 406 -7.15 14.41 -47.47
C ARG A 406 -8.29 13.89 -46.59
N ASP A 407 -8.21 12.64 -46.18
CA ASP A 407 -9.25 11.95 -45.41
C ASP A 407 -9.11 12.16 -43.90
N LEU A 408 -8.03 12.81 -43.45
CA LEU A 408 -7.79 13.19 -42.06
C LEU A 408 -8.29 14.62 -41.74
N THR A 409 -8.87 15.31 -42.71
CA THR A 409 -9.41 16.66 -42.51
C THR A 409 -10.53 16.64 -41.48
N GLY A 410 -10.39 17.46 -40.43
CA GLY A 410 -11.38 17.55 -39.35
C GLY A 410 -11.18 16.57 -38.19
N PHE A 411 -10.08 15.82 -38.16
CA PHE A 411 -9.63 15.02 -37.02
C PHE A 411 -8.44 15.68 -36.30
N LEU A 412 -8.27 15.33 -35.02
CA LEU A 412 -7.04 15.59 -34.28
C LEU A 412 -6.22 14.28 -34.23
N ILE A 413 -4.90 14.35 -34.35
CA ILE A 413 -4.03 13.17 -34.29
C ILE A 413 -3.26 13.22 -32.98
N ASP A 414 -3.48 12.22 -32.12
CA ASP A 414 -2.72 12.03 -30.89
C ASP A 414 -1.73 10.87 -31.06
N PRO A 415 -0.42 11.16 -31.24
CA PRO A 415 0.60 10.12 -31.41
C PRO A 415 0.79 9.25 -30.16
N THR A 416 0.22 9.63 -29.01
CA THR A 416 0.29 8.88 -27.75
C THR A 416 -0.92 7.98 -27.50
N LYS A 417 -2.00 8.15 -28.28
CA LYS A 417 -3.21 7.33 -28.19
C LYS A 417 -2.91 5.87 -28.59
N LYS A 418 -2.95 4.97 -27.61
CA LYS A 418 -2.85 3.52 -27.83
C LYS A 418 -4.22 2.97 -28.24
N VAL A 419 -4.25 2.13 -29.27
CA VAL A 419 -5.49 1.55 -29.82
C VAL A 419 -6.15 0.65 -28.77
N PHE A 420 -7.45 0.87 -28.52
CA PHE A 420 -8.30 -0.12 -27.85
C PHE A 420 -8.49 -1.29 -28.83
N HIS A 421 -7.82 -2.41 -28.56
CA HIS A 421 -8.08 -3.65 -29.28
C HIS A 421 -9.47 -4.17 -28.90
N THR A 422 -10.41 -4.12 -29.85
CA THR A 422 -11.48 -5.12 -29.89
C THR A 422 -10.82 -6.47 -30.11
N LEU A 423 -11.20 -7.43 -29.27
CA LEU A 423 -10.67 -8.79 -29.14
C LEU A 423 -10.32 -9.46 -30.48
N ILE A 424 -9.03 -9.48 -30.82
CA ILE A 424 -8.45 -10.48 -31.72
C ILE A 424 -7.19 -11.02 -31.04
N HIS A 425 -7.19 -12.34 -30.88
CA HIS A 425 -6.16 -13.15 -30.24
C HIS A 425 -4.72 -12.88 -30.74
N SER A 426 -3.79 -12.97 -29.78
CA SER A 426 -2.31 -13.11 -29.87
C SER A 426 -1.51 -11.82 -30.11
N THR A 427 -0.63 -11.39 -29.19
CA THR A 427 0.63 -12.07 -28.85
C THR A 427 1.14 -11.76 -27.42
N VAL A 428 0.71 -12.59 -26.46
CA VAL A 428 1.42 -13.28 -25.35
C VAL A 428 2.48 -12.58 -24.45
N ARG A 429 3.15 -11.47 -24.77
CA ARG A 429 4.18 -10.92 -23.84
C ARG A 429 3.68 -9.94 -22.77
N ASP A 430 2.54 -9.28 -22.97
CA ASP A 430 2.03 -8.26 -22.03
C ASP A 430 0.98 -8.77 -21.01
N ASN A 431 0.54 -10.04 -21.11
CA ASN A 431 -0.49 -10.60 -20.23
C ASN A 431 0.07 -11.01 -18.83
N LEU A 432 1.29 -11.56 -18.78
CA LEU A 432 1.84 -12.12 -17.53
C LEU A 432 2.12 -11.07 -16.44
N ARG A 433 2.49 -9.84 -16.81
CA ARG A 433 2.65 -8.74 -15.83
C ARG A 433 1.33 -8.31 -15.23
N ALA A 434 0.24 -8.36 -16.00
CA ALA A 434 -1.09 -8.09 -15.47
C ALA A 434 -1.53 -9.20 -14.52
N VAL A 435 -1.33 -10.47 -14.91
CA VAL A 435 -1.59 -11.65 -14.06
C VAL A 435 -0.80 -11.55 -12.75
N ASP A 436 0.50 -11.27 -12.82
CA ASP A 436 1.38 -11.07 -11.66
C ASP A 436 0.86 -10.00 -10.69
N ARG A 437 0.48 -8.82 -11.21
CA ARG A 437 -0.10 -7.74 -10.40
C ARG A 437 -1.41 -8.16 -9.73
N VAL A 438 -2.29 -8.86 -10.43
CA VAL A 438 -3.56 -9.34 -9.87
C VAL A 438 -3.30 -10.35 -8.75
N LEU A 439 -2.42 -11.34 -8.97
CA LEU A 439 -2.04 -12.31 -7.95
C LEU A 439 -1.40 -11.62 -6.72
N SER A 440 -0.54 -10.63 -6.94
CA SER A 440 0.08 -9.81 -5.89
C SER A 440 -0.96 -9.03 -5.06
N GLN A 441 -1.97 -8.45 -5.70
CA GLN A 441 -3.06 -7.76 -5.03
C GLN A 441 -3.91 -8.73 -4.19
N ILE A 442 -4.22 -9.91 -4.71
CA ILE A 442 -5.00 -10.94 -4.01
C ILE A 442 -4.20 -11.48 -2.81
N ASP A 443 -2.91 -11.80 -2.99
CA ASP A 443 -2.02 -12.27 -1.92
C ASP A 443 -1.91 -11.25 -0.76
N ARG A 444 -2.03 -9.94 -1.02
CA ARG A 444 -2.07 -8.90 0.03
C ARG A 444 -3.34 -8.96 0.88
N LYS A 445 -4.46 -9.41 0.32
CA LYS A 445 -5.74 -9.53 1.03
C LYS A 445 -5.84 -10.84 1.83
N ILE A 446 -5.24 -11.92 1.34
CA ILE A 446 -5.31 -13.26 1.97
C ILE A 446 -4.31 -13.38 3.12
N LEU A 447 -4.71 -12.95 4.31
CA LEU A 447 -3.91 -13.01 5.54
C LEU A 447 -4.31 -14.21 6.42
N ILE A 448 -3.83 -15.42 6.13
CA ILE A 448 -4.21 -16.67 6.83
C ILE A 448 -4.20 -16.50 8.36
N LEU A 449 -3.10 -16.01 8.93
CA LEU A 449 -2.95 -15.89 10.39
C LEU A 449 -3.93 -14.91 11.04
N LYS A 450 -4.46 -13.94 10.28
CA LYS A 450 -5.50 -13.02 10.77
C LYS A 450 -6.81 -13.76 11.03
N TYR A 451 -7.14 -14.73 10.18
CA TYR A 451 -8.41 -15.48 10.25
C TYR A 451 -8.30 -16.75 11.08
N LEU A 452 -7.10 -17.30 11.27
CA LEU A 452 -6.85 -18.44 12.19
C LEU A 452 -6.48 -18.00 13.61
N LYS A 453 -6.65 -16.72 13.98
CA LYS A 453 -6.46 -16.25 15.36
C LYS A 453 -7.79 -16.40 16.14
N PRO A 454 -7.82 -17.15 17.24
CA PRO A 454 -9.04 -17.27 18.06
C PRO A 454 -9.45 -15.92 18.67
N LEU A 455 -10.75 -15.62 18.65
CA LEU A 455 -11.36 -14.41 19.21
C LEU A 455 -11.43 -14.47 20.74
N ASN A 456 -11.70 -15.65 21.29
CA ASN A 456 -11.81 -15.93 22.72
C ASN A 456 -10.49 -16.40 23.35
N LEU A 457 -9.34 -16.15 22.71
CA LEU A 457 -8.04 -16.68 23.15
C LEU A 457 -7.68 -16.34 24.60
N ARG A 458 -8.04 -15.13 25.07
CA ARG A 458 -7.74 -14.69 26.45
C ARG A 458 -8.50 -15.49 27.49
N GLU A 459 -9.78 -15.77 27.23
CA GLU A 459 -10.64 -16.54 28.12
C GLU A 459 -10.22 -18.00 28.16
N GLU A 460 -10.01 -18.60 26.98
CA GLU A 460 -9.55 -19.98 26.85
C GLU A 460 -8.18 -20.19 27.49
N ARG A 461 -7.26 -19.23 27.33
CA ARG A 461 -5.95 -19.29 27.98
C ARG A 461 -6.05 -19.35 29.49
N SER A 462 -6.93 -18.55 30.11
CA SER A 462 -7.16 -18.58 31.55
C SER A 462 -7.65 -19.95 32.03
N ARG A 463 -8.54 -20.60 31.26
CA ARG A 463 -9.04 -21.96 31.58
C ARG A 463 -7.95 -23.03 31.45
N ILE A 464 -7.15 -22.96 30.40
CA ILE A 464 -6.03 -23.90 30.15
C ILE A 464 -4.94 -23.79 31.25
N GLU A 465 -4.73 -22.59 31.78
CA GLU A 465 -3.77 -22.35 32.87
C GLU A 465 -4.27 -22.93 34.21
N GLN A 466 -5.58 -23.06 34.39
CA GLN A 466 -6.19 -23.67 35.60
C GLN A 466 -6.26 -25.20 35.53
N ASP A 467 -6.56 -25.76 34.35
CA ASP A 467 -6.64 -27.21 34.14
C ASP A 467 -5.74 -27.65 32.97
N PRO A 468 -4.61 -28.34 33.24
CA PRO A 468 -3.73 -28.88 32.21
C PRO A 468 -4.39 -29.89 31.26
N LYS A 469 -5.49 -30.52 31.64
CA LYS A 469 -6.24 -31.49 30.82
C LYS A 469 -7.32 -30.85 29.96
N TYR A 470 -7.55 -29.55 30.11
CA TYR A 470 -8.58 -28.83 29.38
C TYR A 470 -8.23 -28.71 27.89
N ASN A 471 -9.21 -29.02 27.05
CA ASN A 471 -9.15 -28.79 25.61
C ASN A 471 -9.93 -27.52 25.28
N PRO A 472 -9.29 -26.45 24.81
CA PRO A 472 -9.98 -25.21 24.51
C PRO A 472 -10.92 -25.33 23.32
N SER A 473 -11.99 -24.54 23.34
CA SER A 473 -12.85 -24.35 22.18
C SER A 473 -12.62 -22.97 21.59
N PHE A 474 -12.14 -22.91 20.34
CA PHE A 474 -11.76 -21.65 19.72
C PHE A 474 -12.85 -21.11 18.80
N LEU A 475 -13.14 -19.82 18.96
CA LEU A 475 -14.06 -19.07 18.10
C LEU A 475 -13.26 -18.25 17.08
N TYR A 476 -13.68 -18.27 15.82
CA TYR A 476 -12.99 -17.54 14.75
C TYR A 476 -13.91 -16.50 14.10
N ARG A 477 -13.28 -15.47 13.53
CA ARG A 477 -13.97 -14.47 12.73
C ARG A 477 -14.63 -15.10 11.50
N ALA A 478 -15.69 -14.48 10.97
CA ALA A 478 -16.12 -14.74 9.59
C ALA A 478 -14.97 -14.51 8.57
N GLY A 479 -15.08 -15.13 7.39
CA GLY A 479 -14.14 -14.89 6.28
C GLY A 479 -14.24 -13.44 5.79
N PRO A 480 -13.34 -12.99 4.92
CA PRO A 480 -13.53 -11.74 4.18
C PRO A 480 -14.90 -11.70 3.47
N ASP A 481 -15.53 -10.52 3.38
CA ASP A 481 -16.82 -10.35 2.70
C ASP A 481 -16.68 -10.47 1.16
N ASP A 482 -15.47 -10.33 0.62
CA ASP A 482 -15.14 -10.38 -0.81
C ASP A 482 -14.58 -11.73 -1.27
N MET A 483 -14.79 -12.82 -0.51
CA MET A 483 -14.18 -14.14 -0.81
C MET A 483 -14.57 -14.69 -2.18
N ASP A 484 -15.86 -14.68 -2.52
CA ASP A 484 -16.35 -15.21 -3.78
C ASP A 484 -15.77 -14.44 -4.98
N GLU A 485 -15.64 -13.12 -4.85
CA GLU A 485 -15.00 -12.27 -5.87
C GLU A 485 -13.51 -12.63 -6.02
N LEU A 486 -12.80 -12.86 -4.92
CA LEU A 486 -11.38 -13.24 -4.95
C LEU A 486 -11.18 -14.60 -5.61
N GLU A 487 -12.03 -15.57 -5.29
CA GLU A 487 -11.99 -16.91 -5.88
C GLU A 487 -12.30 -16.87 -7.38
N GLU A 488 -13.37 -16.19 -7.79
CA GLU A 488 -13.73 -16.02 -9.20
C GLU A 488 -12.60 -15.34 -9.98
N ARG A 489 -12.01 -14.28 -9.43
CA ARG A 489 -10.85 -13.61 -10.04
C ARG A 489 -9.65 -14.54 -10.20
N LEU A 490 -9.38 -15.43 -9.24
CA LEU A 490 -8.31 -16.43 -9.36
C LEU A 490 -8.64 -17.51 -10.41
N HIS A 491 -9.90 -17.88 -10.60
CA HIS A 491 -10.31 -18.82 -11.64
C HIS A 491 -10.22 -18.23 -13.06
N ASN A 492 -10.46 -16.93 -13.20
CA ASN A 492 -10.44 -16.24 -14.49
C ASN A 492 -9.02 -15.90 -14.99
N LEU A 493 -7.98 -16.15 -14.19
CA LEU A 493 -6.59 -15.96 -14.62
C LEU A 493 -6.09 -17.18 -15.40
N ALA A 494 -5.51 -16.94 -16.57
CA ALA A 494 -4.88 -17.96 -17.40
C ALA A 494 -3.41 -17.55 -17.73
N PRO A 495 -2.45 -17.89 -16.83
CA PRO A 495 -1.02 -17.78 -17.15
C PRO A 495 -0.65 -18.67 -18.35
N ASP A 496 0.41 -18.33 -19.07
CA ASP A 496 0.92 -19.14 -20.18
C ASP A 496 1.93 -20.22 -19.72
N GLU A 497 2.48 -20.97 -20.68
CA GLU A 497 3.47 -22.05 -20.44
C GLU A 497 4.92 -21.54 -20.39
N SER A 498 5.16 -20.22 -20.35
CA SER A 498 6.51 -19.68 -20.17
C SER A 498 7.03 -19.97 -18.75
N PRO A 499 8.34 -19.87 -18.49
CA PRO A 499 8.88 -20.05 -17.14
C PRO A 499 8.18 -19.20 -16.07
N LEU A 500 7.89 -17.93 -16.38
CA LEU A 500 7.13 -17.06 -15.49
C LEU A 500 5.66 -17.50 -15.39
N GLY A 501 5.02 -17.86 -16.49
CA GLY A 501 3.63 -18.32 -16.51
C GLY A 501 3.40 -19.56 -15.63
N ILE A 502 4.33 -20.53 -15.66
CA ILE A 502 4.32 -21.70 -14.78
C ILE A 502 4.39 -21.28 -13.30
N LEU A 503 5.27 -20.35 -12.94
CA LEU A 503 5.37 -19.86 -11.56
C LEU A 503 4.10 -19.11 -11.11
N LEU A 504 3.51 -18.31 -11.99
CA LEU A 504 2.26 -17.61 -11.73
C LEU A 504 1.09 -18.58 -11.57
N GLU A 505 1.05 -19.68 -12.32
CA GLU A 505 0.06 -20.74 -12.15
C GLU A 505 0.23 -21.47 -10.81
N LYS A 506 1.47 -21.82 -10.43
CA LYS A 506 1.75 -22.36 -9.10
C LYS A 506 1.26 -21.39 -8.01
N LYS A 507 1.52 -20.09 -8.17
CA LYS A 507 1.09 -19.06 -7.22
C LYS A 507 -0.43 -18.94 -7.15
N ARG A 508 -1.13 -18.96 -8.29
CA ARG A 508 -2.59 -18.93 -8.37
C ARG A 508 -3.22 -20.11 -7.60
N ARG A 509 -2.70 -21.32 -7.80
CA ARG A 509 -3.13 -22.53 -7.06
C ARG A 509 -2.87 -22.42 -5.56
N GLU A 510 -1.71 -21.90 -5.18
CA GLU A 510 -1.38 -21.65 -3.76
C GLU A 510 -2.41 -20.68 -3.14
N LEU A 511 -2.74 -19.58 -3.81
CA LEU A 511 -3.71 -18.60 -3.30
C LEU A 511 -5.12 -19.19 -3.16
N LEU A 512 -5.58 -19.99 -4.12
CA LEU A 512 -6.85 -20.73 -4.00
C LEU A 512 -6.85 -21.64 -2.77
N MET A 513 -5.78 -22.42 -2.58
CA MET A 513 -5.68 -23.30 -1.43
C MET A 513 -5.62 -22.53 -0.09
N ARG A 514 -5.04 -21.33 -0.07
CA ARG A 514 -5.08 -20.44 1.11
C ARG A 514 -6.49 -19.93 1.40
N LEU A 515 -7.31 -19.64 0.38
CA LEU A 515 -8.73 -19.31 0.56
C LEU A 515 -9.47 -20.50 1.17
N HIS A 516 -9.30 -21.70 0.61
CA HIS A 516 -9.91 -22.93 1.14
C HIS A 516 -9.52 -23.19 2.60
N LEU A 517 -8.25 -22.99 2.96
CA LEU A 517 -7.80 -23.13 4.35
C LEU A 517 -8.54 -22.16 5.28
N ILE A 518 -8.74 -20.90 4.87
CA ILE A 518 -9.49 -19.91 5.66
C ILE A 518 -10.95 -20.34 5.77
N LEU A 519 -11.57 -20.82 4.69
CA LEU A 519 -12.96 -21.31 4.69
C LEU A 519 -13.14 -22.54 5.57
N SER A 520 -12.12 -23.39 5.68
CA SER A 520 -12.12 -24.62 6.48
C SER A 520 -11.96 -24.38 7.99
N ARG A 521 -11.72 -23.14 8.43
CA ARG A 521 -11.57 -22.83 9.86
C ARG A 521 -12.80 -23.27 10.65
N GLY A 522 -12.56 -23.83 11.83
CA GLY A 522 -13.58 -24.42 12.68
C GLY A 522 -13.79 -25.92 12.43
N ASP A 523 -13.50 -26.43 11.23
CA ASP A 523 -13.56 -27.86 10.88
C ASP A 523 -12.15 -28.48 10.94
N PRO A 524 -11.83 -29.31 11.95
CA PRO A 524 -10.50 -29.90 12.10
C PRO A 524 -10.02 -30.72 10.91
N ALA A 525 -10.90 -31.51 10.29
CA ALA A 525 -10.54 -32.42 9.22
C ALA A 525 -10.22 -31.66 7.94
N ARG A 526 -11.12 -30.75 7.52
CA ARG A 526 -10.91 -29.92 6.32
C ARG A 526 -9.74 -28.95 6.47
N LEU A 527 -9.59 -28.35 7.66
CA LEU A 527 -8.45 -27.48 7.96
C LEU A 527 -7.14 -28.24 7.83
N MET A 528 -7.06 -29.46 8.38
CA MET A 528 -5.87 -30.29 8.31
C MET A 528 -5.53 -30.66 6.87
N GLU A 529 -6.52 -31.08 6.06
CA GLU A 529 -6.33 -31.38 4.64
C GLU A 529 -5.75 -30.17 3.88
N CYS A 530 -6.37 -29.00 4.00
CA CYS A 530 -5.89 -27.77 3.35
C CYS A 530 -4.50 -27.35 3.87
N SER A 531 -4.25 -27.53 5.17
CA SER A 531 -2.96 -27.21 5.78
C SER A 531 -1.86 -28.14 5.26
N GLN A 532 -2.14 -29.44 5.12
CA GLN A 532 -1.21 -30.41 4.55
C GLN A 532 -1.00 -30.18 3.07
N ALA A 533 -2.01 -29.73 2.32
CA ALA A 533 -1.84 -29.36 0.92
C ALA A 533 -0.91 -28.13 0.74
N LEU A 534 -0.97 -27.15 1.65
CA LEU A 534 -0.13 -25.95 1.59
C LEU A 534 1.28 -26.12 2.15
N PHE A 535 1.39 -26.77 3.31
CA PHE A 535 2.64 -26.84 4.07
C PHE A 535 3.24 -28.24 4.08
N GLY A 536 2.52 -29.26 3.60
CA GLY A 536 2.88 -30.67 3.69
C GLY A 536 2.50 -31.32 5.02
N ALA A 537 2.79 -32.61 5.11
CA ALA A 537 2.67 -33.43 6.30
C ALA A 537 4.05 -33.90 6.79
N PRO A 538 4.23 -34.17 8.11
CA PRO A 538 5.47 -34.72 8.63
C PRO A 538 5.64 -36.16 8.17
N SER A 539 6.44 -36.38 7.12
CA SER A 539 6.69 -37.72 6.58
C SER A 539 7.48 -38.58 7.57
N PRO A 540 7.35 -39.92 7.51
CA PRO A 540 8.13 -40.82 8.36
C PRO A 540 9.64 -40.58 8.27
N ALA A 541 10.15 -40.27 7.07
CA ALA A 541 11.55 -39.93 6.87
C ALA A 541 11.96 -38.62 7.55
N LEU A 542 11.11 -37.58 7.51
CA LEU A 542 11.37 -36.30 8.17
C LEU A 542 11.35 -36.45 9.71
N ILE A 543 10.41 -37.25 10.23
CA ILE A 543 10.30 -37.57 11.67
C ILE A 543 11.55 -38.32 12.14
N ALA A 544 11.97 -39.38 11.42
CA ALA A 544 13.15 -40.15 11.75
C ALA A 544 14.41 -39.27 11.76
N TYR A 545 14.56 -38.40 10.76
CA TYR A 545 15.66 -37.46 10.68
C TYR A 545 15.65 -36.44 11.84
N ALA A 546 14.49 -35.87 12.18
CA ALA A 546 14.35 -34.95 13.31
C ALA A 546 14.73 -35.61 14.65
N ARG A 547 14.33 -36.87 14.87
CA ARG A 547 14.74 -37.66 16.05
C ARG A 547 16.24 -37.90 16.08
N GLY A 548 16.82 -38.32 14.95
CA GLY A 548 18.27 -38.52 14.82
C GLY A 548 19.07 -37.24 15.09
N PHE A 549 18.62 -36.11 14.55
CA PHE A 549 19.24 -34.80 14.75
C PHE A 549 19.21 -34.36 16.22
N LEU A 550 18.10 -34.60 16.93
CA LEU A 550 17.99 -34.32 18.36
C LEU A 550 18.86 -35.27 19.22
N ALA A 551 18.95 -36.54 18.83
CA ALA A 551 19.77 -37.53 19.53
C ALA A 551 21.28 -37.26 19.36
N ALA A 552 21.68 -36.72 18.21
CA ALA A 552 23.06 -36.33 17.92
C ALA A 552 23.48 -34.99 18.55
N ARG A 553 22.61 -34.34 19.35
CA ARG A 553 22.93 -33.07 20.01
C ARG A 553 24.12 -33.22 20.96
N THR A 554 25.15 -32.42 20.74
CA THR A 554 26.28 -32.28 21.66
C THR A 554 25.78 -31.76 23.01
N SER A 555 25.90 -32.57 24.06
CA SER A 555 25.53 -32.19 25.41
C SER A 555 26.70 -31.50 26.11
N CYS A 556 26.71 -30.17 26.12
CA CYS A 556 27.49 -29.41 27.10
C CYS A 556 26.55 -28.48 27.87
N ARG A 557 26.28 -28.82 29.14
CA ARG A 557 25.67 -27.92 30.13
C ARG A 557 26.81 -27.16 30.80
N LEU A 558 27.47 -26.27 30.06
CA LEU A 558 28.13 -25.16 30.74
C LEU A 558 27.03 -24.11 30.95
N PRO A 559 26.75 -23.66 32.19
CA PRO A 559 25.92 -22.49 32.36
C PRO A 559 26.54 -21.38 31.51
N PRO A 560 25.74 -20.57 30.79
CA PRO A 560 26.28 -19.50 29.98
C PRO A 560 27.26 -18.70 30.85
N GLN A 561 28.51 -18.57 30.42
CA GLN A 561 29.41 -17.57 30.99
C GLN A 561 28.59 -16.29 31.06
N THR A 562 28.55 -15.64 32.22
CA THR A 562 27.82 -14.38 32.47
C THR A 562 28.00 -13.44 31.29
N ALA A 563 27.11 -13.55 30.32
CA ALA A 563 27.11 -12.74 29.14
C ALA A 563 26.55 -11.40 29.58
N GLU A 564 27.13 -10.30 29.09
CA GLU A 564 26.49 -9.01 29.20
C GLU A 564 25.11 -9.13 28.56
N LEU A 565 24.09 -9.17 29.43
CA LEU A 565 22.70 -9.27 29.02
C LEU A 565 22.30 -7.94 28.41
N LEU A 566 21.89 -7.97 27.16
CA LEU A 566 21.38 -6.82 26.44
C LEU A 566 19.86 -6.76 26.62
N TYR A 567 19.33 -5.58 26.90
CA TYR A 567 17.90 -5.33 26.87
C TYR A 567 17.48 -4.82 25.49
N ALA A 568 16.17 -4.81 25.23
CA ALA A 568 15.63 -4.41 23.93
C ALA A 568 16.19 -3.07 23.40
N ASP A 569 16.34 -2.05 24.27
CA ASP A 569 16.87 -0.74 23.87
C ASP A 569 18.38 -0.81 23.54
N ASP A 570 19.16 -1.66 24.20
CA ASP A 570 20.60 -1.88 23.93
C ASP A 570 20.83 -2.58 22.59
N THR A 571 19.85 -3.35 22.11
CA THR A 571 19.94 -4.04 20.82
C THR A 571 19.65 -3.12 19.63
N VAL A 572 18.96 -2.00 19.83
CA VAL A 572 18.55 -1.09 18.74
C VAL A 572 19.74 -0.57 17.93
N PRO A 573 20.83 -0.06 18.53
CA PRO A 573 22.02 0.37 17.79
C PRO A 573 22.62 -0.76 16.95
N LEU A 574 22.69 -1.98 17.48
CA LEU A 574 23.26 -3.13 16.77
C LEU A 574 22.51 -3.46 15.47
N PHE A 575 21.18 -3.34 15.48
CA PHE A 575 20.38 -3.50 14.26
C PHE A 575 20.57 -2.34 13.29
N TYR A 576 20.69 -1.10 13.78
CA TYR A 576 20.97 0.06 12.92
C TYR A 576 22.34 -0.03 12.25
N ASP A 577 23.38 -0.48 12.97
CA ASP A 577 24.72 -0.66 12.42
C ASP A 577 24.71 -1.68 11.26
N VAL A 578 23.96 -2.77 11.41
CA VAL A 578 23.79 -3.76 10.33
C VAL A 578 23.02 -3.17 9.14
N LEU A 579 21.92 -2.47 9.40
CA LEU A 579 21.14 -1.83 8.33
C LEU A 579 21.98 -0.79 7.56
N GLU A 580 22.82 -0.03 8.25
CA GLU A 580 23.75 0.92 7.63
C GLU A 580 24.79 0.22 6.75
N ARG A 581 25.38 -0.89 7.21
CA ARG A 581 26.33 -1.69 6.41
C ARG A 581 25.72 -2.21 5.10
N TYR A 582 24.44 -2.55 5.10
CA TYR A 582 23.71 -2.97 3.89
C TYR A 582 23.07 -1.81 3.09
N GLY A 583 23.29 -0.54 3.49
CA GLY A 583 22.73 0.63 2.79
C GLY A 583 21.21 0.81 2.93
N LEU A 584 20.60 0.21 3.96
CA LEU A 584 19.16 0.16 4.19
C LEU A 584 18.67 1.35 5.05
N HIS A 585 18.98 2.58 4.61
CA HIS A 585 18.74 3.80 5.38
C HIS A 585 17.26 4.16 5.61
N ASP A 586 16.35 3.54 4.87
CA ASP A 586 14.91 3.75 4.99
C ASP A 586 14.21 2.72 5.90
N TRP A 587 14.97 1.75 6.43
CA TRP A 587 14.52 0.83 7.47
C TRP A 587 14.63 1.45 8.86
N GLN A 588 13.69 1.10 9.74
CA GLN A 588 13.66 1.60 11.12
C GLN A 588 13.61 0.46 12.11
N VAL A 589 14.18 0.68 13.30
CA VAL A 589 14.14 -0.28 14.41
C VAL A 589 13.25 0.30 15.51
N SER A 590 12.26 -0.47 15.97
CA SER A 590 11.26 0.00 16.94
C SER A 590 11.01 -1.03 18.04
N VAL A 591 11.13 -0.59 19.29
CA VAL A 591 10.85 -1.43 20.47
C VAL A 591 9.37 -1.39 20.83
N ARG A 592 8.71 -2.56 20.84
CA ARG A 592 7.26 -2.70 21.10
C ARG A 592 6.96 -3.72 22.19
N ALA A 593 6.05 -3.39 23.11
CA ALA A 593 5.68 -4.26 24.22
C ALA A 593 4.77 -5.44 23.83
N SER A 594 4.00 -5.30 22.75
CA SER A 594 2.97 -6.27 22.36
C SER A 594 3.44 -7.35 21.37
N LEU A 595 4.75 -7.56 21.22
CA LEU A 595 5.28 -8.59 20.31
C LEU A 595 5.25 -9.98 20.98
N VAL A 596 4.95 -11.00 20.17
CA VAL A 596 4.99 -12.41 20.61
C VAL A 596 6.39 -12.99 20.44
N ALA A 597 7.04 -12.71 19.31
CA ALA A 597 8.45 -13.05 19.06
C ALA A 597 9.37 -11.94 19.58
N ASP A 598 10.62 -12.29 19.84
CA ASP A 598 11.63 -11.32 20.32
C ASP A 598 11.99 -10.27 19.27
N CYS A 599 12.00 -10.67 18.00
CA CYS A 599 12.20 -9.80 16.86
C CYS A 599 11.29 -10.25 15.72
N THR A 600 10.82 -9.31 14.90
CA THR A 600 10.09 -9.60 13.66
C THR A 600 10.18 -8.43 12.68
N VAL A 601 10.16 -8.72 11.38
CA VAL A 601 10.24 -7.69 10.33
C VAL A 601 8.91 -7.46 9.62
N GLY A 602 8.62 -6.20 9.28
CA GLY A 602 7.46 -5.87 8.47
C GLY A 602 7.36 -4.39 8.09
N ARG A 603 7.00 -4.11 6.83
CA ARG A 603 6.79 -2.75 6.28
C ARG A 603 7.97 -1.78 6.51
N LYS A 604 9.21 -2.22 6.26
CA LYS A 604 10.46 -1.47 6.51
C LYS A 604 10.73 -1.16 7.99
N TYR A 605 10.19 -1.97 8.89
CA TYR A 605 10.53 -1.94 10.31
C TYR A 605 11.06 -3.29 10.77
N ILE A 606 12.04 -3.21 11.68
CA ILE A 606 12.44 -4.29 12.57
C ILE A 606 11.82 -3.98 13.93
N TYR A 607 10.98 -4.88 14.42
CA TYR A 607 10.32 -4.72 15.71
C TYR A 607 10.98 -5.60 16.76
N ILE A 608 11.41 -5.01 17.87
CA ILE A 608 12.07 -5.70 18.98
C ILE A 608 11.14 -5.71 20.20
N ARG A 609 11.03 -6.85 20.89
CA ARG A 609 10.09 -7.01 22.00
C ARG A 609 10.59 -6.31 23.25
N ARG A 610 9.80 -5.36 23.78
CA ARG A 610 10.10 -4.70 25.06
C ARG A 610 10.10 -5.73 26.19
N GLY A 611 11.13 -5.70 27.03
CA GLY A 611 11.30 -6.62 28.15
C GLY A 611 11.90 -7.99 27.77
N ALA A 612 12.21 -8.22 26.49
CA ALA A 612 13.07 -9.35 26.12
C ALA A 612 14.51 -9.07 26.56
N VAL A 613 15.20 -10.13 26.98
CA VAL A 613 16.60 -10.11 27.40
C VAL A 613 17.39 -10.97 26.43
N PHE A 614 18.53 -10.45 26.01
CA PHE A 614 19.28 -10.95 24.88
C PHE A 614 20.72 -11.26 25.26
N SER A 615 21.26 -12.39 24.79
CA SER A 615 22.70 -12.59 24.68
C SER A 615 23.18 -12.02 23.33
N HIS A 616 24.47 -11.72 23.23
CA HIS A 616 25.07 -11.30 21.96
C HIS A 616 24.86 -12.34 20.85
N ASP A 617 25.04 -13.63 21.16
CA ASP A 617 24.78 -14.74 20.22
C ASP A 617 23.32 -14.74 19.74
N HIS A 618 22.36 -14.47 20.63
CA HIS A 618 20.95 -14.43 20.22
C HIS A 618 20.68 -13.22 19.33
N VAL A 619 21.24 -12.04 19.61
CA VAL A 619 21.12 -10.86 18.72
C VAL A 619 21.71 -11.17 17.35
N ALA A 620 22.92 -11.73 17.29
CA ALA A 620 23.55 -12.15 16.03
C ALA A 620 22.67 -13.14 15.27
N SER A 621 22.07 -14.11 15.97
CA SER A 621 21.14 -15.07 15.39
C SER A 621 19.87 -14.41 14.83
N LEU A 622 19.36 -13.36 15.48
CA LEU A 622 18.19 -12.61 15.02
C LEU A 622 18.54 -11.75 13.80
N ILE A 623 19.71 -11.13 13.77
CA ILE A 623 20.21 -10.40 12.60
C ILE A 623 20.33 -11.34 11.39
N ALA A 624 20.96 -12.50 11.56
CA ALA A 624 21.13 -13.49 10.49
C ALA A 624 19.78 -14.03 9.97
N HIS A 625 18.81 -14.21 10.88
CA HIS A 625 17.48 -14.73 10.55
C HIS A 625 16.60 -13.66 9.88
N GLU A 626 16.43 -12.51 10.53
CA GLU A 626 15.48 -11.49 10.13
C GLU A 626 16.06 -10.57 9.05
N VAL A 627 17.29 -10.07 9.25
CA VAL A 627 17.91 -9.10 8.34
C VAL A 627 18.55 -9.80 7.16
N GLU A 628 19.56 -10.64 7.42
CA GLU A 628 20.37 -11.28 6.36
C GLU A 628 19.58 -12.30 5.53
N THR A 629 18.34 -12.61 5.90
CA THR A 629 17.45 -13.44 5.09
C THR A 629 16.22 -12.68 4.64
N HIS A 630 15.30 -12.36 5.55
CA HIS A 630 13.99 -11.82 5.14
C HIS A 630 14.05 -10.39 4.61
N VAL A 631 14.87 -9.52 5.21
CA VAL A 631 15.03 -8.14 4.73
C VAL A 631 15.74 -8.12 3.38
N LEU A 632 16.91 -8.77 3.27
CA LEU A 632 17.70 -8.75 2.04
C LEU A 632 16.92 -9.35 0.86
N THR A 633 16.26 -10.49 1.05
CA THR A 633 15.47 -11.11 -0.03
C THR A 633 14.22 -10.31 -0.40
N ALA A 634 13.62 -9.59 0.55
CA ALA A 634 12.49 -8.69 0.26
C ALA A 634 12.95 -7.46 -0.53
N GLU A 635 14.07 -6.84 -0.17
CA GLU A 635 14.63 -5.70 -0.90
C GLU A 635 15.13 -6.11 -2.29
N ASN A 636 15.81 -7.25 -2.43
CA ASN A 636 16.17 -7.77 -3.75
C ASN A 636 14.94 -8.03 -4.61
N GLY A 637 13.89 -8.63 -4.04
CA GLY A 637 12.62 -8.85 -4.71
C GLY A 637 11.94 -7.54 -5.16
N GLU A 638 12.07 -6.45 -4.40
CA GLU A 638 11.57 -5.11 -4.78
C GLU A 638 12.22 -4.56 -6.05
N HIS A 639 13.48 -4.93 -6.29
CA HIS A 639 14.26 -4.46 -7.44
C HIS A 639 14.01 -5.28 -8.71
N GLN A 640 13.27 -6.40 -8.60
CA GLN A 640 12.89 -7.25 -9.71
C GLN A 640 11.72 -6.69 -10.52
N PRO A 641 11.59 -7.06 -11.81
CA PRO A 641 10.50 -6.59 -12.67
C PRO A 641 9.12 -7.20 -12.38
N PHE A 642 9.03 -8.20 -11.49
CA PHE A 642 7.81 -8.94 -11.19
C PHE A 642 7.52 -8.94 -9.67
N ASP A 643 6.29 -8.60 -9.29
CA ASP A 643 5.83 -8.56 -7.91
C ASP A 643 5.90 -9.94 -7.23
N LEU A 644 5.79 -11.02 -8.01
CA LEU A 644 5.93 -12.40 -7.54
C LEU A 644 7.20 -12.61 -6.72
N LEU A 645 8.34 -12.09 -7.17
CA LEU A 645 9.63 -12.28 -6.49
C LEU A 645 9.74 -11.47 -5.19
N ARG A 646 8.98 -10.38 -5.06
CA ARG A 646 8.86 -9.62 -3.81
C ARG A 646 7.93 -10.31 -2.81
N ARG A 647 6.78 -10.80 -3.28
CA ARG A 647 5.71 -11.38 -2.45
C ARG A 647 5.98 -12.84 -2.06
N GLY A 648 6.70 -13.56 -2.91
CA GLY A 648 6.98 -14.99 -2.78
C GLY A 648 6.33 -15.82 -3.87
N CYS A 649 7.14 -16.57 -4.61
CA CYS A 649 6.70 -17.69 -5.46
C CYS A 649 5.87 -18.70 -4.65
N ALA A 650 5.13 -19.61 -5.27
CA ALA A 650 4.53 -20.71 -4.51
C ALA A 650 5.61 -21.54 -3.80
N ASN A 651 5.32 -22.08 -2.61
CA ASN A 651 6.22 -22.94 -1.83
C ASN A 651 7.53 -22.28 -1.36
N TYR A 652 7.71 -20.98 -1.59
CA TYR A 652 8.94 -20.26 -1.22
C TYR A 652 9.26 -20.29 0.28
N LEU A 653 8.26 -20.60 1.12
CA LEU A 653 8.37 -20.56 2.57
C LEU A 653 9.41 -21.56 3.11
N ASP A 654 9.50 -22.78 2.55
CA ASP A 654 10.54 -23.73 2.94
C ASP A 654 11.94 -23.17 2.68
N THR A 655 12.13 -22.52 1.54
CA THR A 655 13.43 -21.93 1.17
C THR A 655 13.77 -20.74 2.04
N GLN A 656 12.81 -19.84 2.29
CA GLN A 656 13.02 -18.67 3.13
C GLN A 656 13.30 -19.02 4.59
N GLU A 657 12.44 -19.83 5.21
CA GLU A 657 12.61 -20.23 6.62
C GLU A 657 13.82 -21.14 6.77
N GLY A 658 14.08 -22.00 5.79
CA GLY A 658 15.26 -22.85 5.75
C GLY A 658 16.57 -22.07 5.66
N LEU A 659 16.63 -21.07 4.78
CA LEU A 659 17.78 -20.19 4.62
C LEU A 659 18.00 -19.34 5.88
N ALA A 660 16.90 -18.88 6.50
CA ALA A 660 16.96 -18.13 7.76
C ALA A 660 17.52 -18.98 8.90
N ILE A 661 17.12 -20.26 9.00
CA ILE A 661 17.68 -21.19 9.99
C ILE A 661 19.13 -21.56 9.65
N PHE A 662 19.48 -21.72 8.38
CA PHE A 662 20.86 -21.99 7.95
C PHE A 662 21.79 -20.84 8.39
N ASN A 663 21.43 -19.59 8.06
CA ASN A 663 22.18 -18.40 8.45
C ASN A 663 22.24 -18.24 9.97
N GLN A 664 21.13 -18.47 10.68
CA GLN A 664 21.08 -18.47 12.13
C GLN A 664 22.02 -19.51 12.74
N ASN A 665 22.03 -20.74 12.22
CA ASN A 665 22.84 -21.83 12.76
C ASN A 665 24.34 -21.67 12.46
N ARG A 666 24.71 -20.84 11.48
CA ARG A 666 26.10 -20.45 11.19
C ARG A 666 26.69 -19.61 12.31
N VAL A 667 25.90 -18.71 12.90
CA VAL A 667 26.36 -17.78 13.95
C VAL A 667 26.14 -18.32 15.37
N LEU A 668 25.30 -19.34 15.53
CA LEU A 668 25.02 -19.94 16.83
C LEU A 668 26.01 -21.08 17.18
N PRO A 669 26.47 -21.18 18.43
CA PRO A 669 27.24 -22.32 18.93
C PRO A 669 26.51 -23.67 18.69
N PRO A 670 27.23 -24.77 18.40
CA PRO A 670 26.62 -26.09 18.11
C PRO A 670 25.67 -26.62 19.18
N ASP A 671 25.92 -26.29 20.44
CA ASP A 671 25.14 -26.69 21.62
C ASP A 671 23.95 -25.76 21.93
N HIS A 672 23.82 -24.63 21.22
CA HIS A 672 22.77 -23.64 21.47
C HIS A 672 21.35 -24.20 21.18
N GLU A 673 20.44 -24.10 22.15
CA GLU A 673 19.11 -24.75 22.08
C GLU A 673 18.28 -24.34 20.85
N LYS A 674 18.40 -23.07 20.42
CA LYS A 674 17.67 -22.53 19.26
C LYS A 674 17.91 -23.33 17.97
N ARG A 675 19.08 -23.98 17.80
CA ARG A 675 19.40 -24.86 16.66
C ARG A 675 18.47 -26.08 16.54
N TYR A 676 17.88 -26.50 17.66
CA TYR A 676 17.08 -27.72 17.75
C TYR A 676 15.57 -27.48 17.74
N THR A 677 15.13 -26.22 17.86
CA THR A 677 13.70 -25.87 18.01
C THR A 677 12.89 -26.28 16.78
N ALA A 678 13.44 -26.15 15.57
CA ALA A 678 12.77 -26.56 14.33
C ALA A 678 12.54 -28.08 14.28
N ALA A 679 13.52 -28.88 14.70
CA ALA A 679 13.38 -30.34 14.77
C ALA A 679 12.29 -30.76 15.78
N LYS A 680 12.28 -30.14 16.96
CA LYS A 680 11.23 -30.37 17.97
C LYS A 680 9.83 -30.02 17.43
N MET A 681 9.72 -28.95 16.63
CA MET A 681 8.45 -28.54 16.00
C MET A 681 7.90 -29.61 15.03
N VAL A 682 8.76 -30.33 14.30
CA VAL A 682 8.32 -31.45 13.44
C VAL A 682 7.72 -32.58 14.27
N LEU A 683 8.39 -32.97 15.35
CA LEU A 683 7.88 -34.02 16.24
C LEU A 683 6.58 -33.60 16.92
N ALA A 684 6.49 -32.36 17.38
CA ALA A 684 5.27 -31.80 17.96
C ALA A 684 4.11 -31.78 16.96
N THR A 685 4.37 -31.39 15.70
CA THR A 685 3.36 -31.39 14.64
C THR A 685 2.90 -32.81 14.33
N ALA A 686 3.83 -33.77 14.22
CA ALA A 686 3.52 -35.17 13.97
C ALA A 686 2.64 -35.77 15.08
N TYR A 687 2.91 -35.43 16.33
CA TYR A 687 2.09 -35.86 17.45
C TYR A 687 0.71 -35.19 17.46
N ALA A 688 0.66 -33.86 17.25
CA ALA A 688 -0.57 -33.08 17.31
C ALA A 688 -1.62 -33.47 16.26
N ILE A 689 -1.19 -34.01 15.11
CA ILE A 689 -2.09 -34.46 14.03
C ILE A 689 -3.09 -35.52 14.53
N SER A 690 -2.67 -36.42 15.42
CA SER A 690 -3.50 -37.55 15.87
C SER A 690 -4.01 -37.45 17.31
N HIS A 691 -3.66 -36.39 18.04
CA HIS A 691 -3.93 -36.26 19.48
C HIS A 691 -4.70 -34.99 19.81
N SER A 692 -5.30 -34.90 21.01
CA SER A 692 -6.00 -33.70 21.48
C SER A 692 -5.03 -32.55 21.81
N PHE A 693 -5.55 -31.35 22.09
CA PHE A 693 -4.75 -30.22 22.58
C PHE A 693 -4.03 -30.56 23.90
N ALA A 694 -4.77 -31.15 24.85
CA ALA A 694 -4.22 -31.51 26.16
C ALA A 694 -3.07 -32.54 26.03
N ASP A 695 -3.27 -33.58 25.21
CA ASP A 695 -2.24 -34.58 24.95
C ASP A 695 -1.02 -33.97 24.25
N THR A 696 -1.25 -33.06 23.30
CA THR A 696 -0.17 -32.36 22.59
C THR A 696 0.65 -31.50 23.53
N ARG A 697 0.00 -30.77 24.43
CA ARG A 697 0.68 -29.96 25.46
C ARG A 697 1.51 -30.85 26.39
N LYS A 698 0.94 -31.95 26.85
CA LYS A 698 1.63 -32.93 27.70
C LYS A 698 2.88 -33.50 26.99
N TYR A 699 2.75 -33.89 25.73
CA TYR A 699 3.87 -34.37 24.92
C TYR A 699 4.99 -33.31 24.76
N LEU A 700 4.63 -32.04 24.57
CA LEU A 700 5.59 -30.94 24.48
C LEU A 700 6.40 -30.77 25.79
N GLU A 701 5.75 -30.91 26.94
CA GLU A 701 6.37 -30.77 28.26
C GLU A 701 7.23 -32.00 28.61
N GLU A 702 6.66 -33.20 28.50
CA GLU A 702 7.28 -34.44 28.99
C GLU A 702 8.33 -35.00 28.02
N GLU A 703 8.06 -34.99 26.71
CA GLU A 703 8.91 -35.66 25.72
C GLU A 703 9.86 -34.69 25.00
N LEU A 704 9.46 -33.43 24.79
CA LEU A 704 10.26 -32.43 24.08
C LEU A 704 10.94 -31.41 25.02
N GLY A 705 10.64 -31.47 26.32
CA GLY A 705 11.26 -30.68 27.37
C GLY A 705 10.97 -29.19 27.27
N TYR A 706 9.78 -28.79 26.81
CA TYR A 706 9.35 -27.40 26.79
C TYR A 706 8.91 -26.97 28.18
N ASP A 707 9.19 -25.72 28.56
CA ASP A 707 8.55 -25.12 29.74
C ASP A 707 7.04 -24.94 29.51
N GLN A 708 6.29 -24.76 30.60
CA GLN A 708 4.82 -24.67 30.57
C GLN A 708 4.28 -23.52 29.69
N SER A 709 5.00 -22.39 29.60
CA SER A 709 4.57 -21.24 28.81
C SER A 709 4.78 -21.51 27.31
N LYS A 710 5.93 -22.11 26.98
CA LYS A 710 6.30 -22.47 25.61
C LYS A 710 5.48 -23.64 25.10
N SER A 711 5.18 -24.65 25.93
CA SER A 711 4.30 -25.78 25.58
C SER A 711 2.90 -25.27 25.24
N LEU A 712 2.33 -24.39 26.08
CA LEU A 712 1.02 -23.78 25.88
C LEU A 712 0.96 -22.99 24.57
N THR A 713 1.92 -22.08 24.36
CA THR A 713 1.97 -21.25 23.14
C THR A 713 2.15 -22.10 21.88
N THR A 714 2.96 -23.16 21.96
CA THR A 714 3.19 -24.08 20.85
C THR A 714 1.95 -24.93 20.55
N ALA A 715 1.29 -25.49 21.57
CA ALA A 715 0.05 -26.25 21.41
C ALA A 715 -1.07 -25.40 20.79
N ILE A 716 -1.23 -24.14 21.23
CA ILE A 716 -2.14 -23.17 20.60
C ILE A 716 -1.78 -22.97 19.13
N GLY A 717 -0.49 -22.78 18.82
CA GLY A 717 -0.01 -22.61 17.46
C GLY A 717 -0.24 -23.81 16.54
N LEU A 718 -0.21 -25.03 17.10
CA LEU A 718 -0.48 -26.29 16.39
C LEU A 718 -1.98 -26.55 16.21
N LYS A 719 -2.83 -26.12 17.15
CA LYS A 719 -4.28 -26.36 17.13
C LYS A 719 -5.11 -25.20 16.59
N ARG A 720 -4.49 -24.05 16.27
CA ARG A 720 -5.18 -22.90 15.69
C ARG A 720 -5.87 -23.24 14.37
N GLY A 721 -7.00 -22.61 14.13
CA GLY A 721 -7.88 -22.90 13.01
C GLY A 721 -8.93 -23.98 13.31
N MET A 722 -8.78 -24.79 14.36
CA MET A 722 -9.78 -25.78 14.79
C MET A 722 -10.73 -25.16 15.82
N ALA A 723 -12.03 -25.43 15.76
CA ALA A 723 -12.99 -24.97 16.79
C ALA A 723 -13.01 -25.89 18.01
N ASP A 724 -13.02 -27.20 17.80
CA ASP A 724 -12.92 -28.20 18.84
C ASP A 724 -11.52 -28.82 18.84
N THR A 725 -10.72 -28.46 19.85
CA THR A 725 -9.33 -28.92 19.93
C THR A 725 -9.16 -30.25 20.66
N SER A 726 -10.26 -30.85 21.14
CA SER A 726 -10.26 -32.23 21.63
C SER A 726 -10.09 -33.24 20.49
N GLN A 727 -10.45 -32.84 19.27
CA GLN A 727 -10.35 -33.67 18.08
C GLN A 727 -8.92 -33.73 17.51
N PRO A 728 -8.57 -34.81 16.80
CA PRO A 728 -7.36 -34.89 15.98
C PRO A 728 -7.32 -33.78 14.92
N GLY A 729 -6.11 -33.33 14.58
CA GLY A 729 -5.87 -32.31 13.57
C GLY A 729 -4.80 -31.31 14.01
N ALA A 730 -4.08 -30.74 13.05
CA ALA A 730 -3.10 -29.70 13.34
C ALA A 730 -2.89 -28.77 12.15
N PHE A 731 -2.52 -27.54 12.47
CA PHE A 731 -1.98 -26.56 11.54
C PHE A 731 -0.49 -26.86 11.30
N THR A 732 -0.18 -27.43 10.14
CA THR A 732 1.11 -28.05 9.82
C THR A 732 2.21 -27.09 9.36
N LYS A 733 1.98 -25.77 9.35
CA LYS A 733 2.98 -24.77 8.94
C LYS A 733 4.33 -24.94 9.64
N GLY A 734 4.36 -25.42 10.89
CA GLY A 734 5.58 -25.59 11.68
C GLY A 734 6.64 -26.51 11.05
N ILE A 735 6.29 -27.38 10.10
CA ILE A 735 7.25 -28.32 9.50
C ILE A 735 8.19 -27.67 8.48
N VAL A 736 7.80 -26.52 7.90
CA VAL A 736 8.57 -25.83 6.85
C VAL A 736 9.94 -25.39 7.33
N TYR A 737 10.07 -25.10 8.62
CA TYR A 737 11.31 -24.64 9.24
C TYR A 737 12.42 -25.70 9.15
N PHE A 738 12.16 -26.91 9.63
CA PHE A 738 13.17 -27.98 9.65
C PHE A 738 13.33 -28.65 8.28
N ARG A 739 12.22 -28.85 7.55
CA ARG A 739 12.26 -29.38 6.19
C ARG A 739 13.04 -28.45 5.27
N GLY A 740 12.75 -27.15 5.35
CA GLY A 740 13.46 -26.10 4.63
C GLY A 740 14.94 -26.05 4.97
N TRP A 741 15.29 -26.04 6.25
CA TRP A 741 16.70 -26.01 6.68
C TRP A 741 17.48 -27.19 6.10
N ARG A 742 16.92 -28.41 6.18
CA ARG A 742 17.54 -29.59 5.59
C ARG A 742 17.71 -29.46 4.08
N ALA A 743 16.72 -28.93 3.37
CA ALA A 743 16.82 -28.74 1.92
C ALA A 743 17.94 -27.76 1.54
N ILE A 744 18.13 -26.69 2.32
CA ILE A 744 19.23 -25.74 2.15
C ILE A 744 20.58 -26.38 2.52
N ASP A 745 20.65 -27.11 3.62
CA ASP A 745 21.87 -27.82 4.03
C ASP A 745 22.31 -28.85 2.97
N ASP A 746 21.38 -29.67 2.49
CA ASP A 746 21.61 -30.62 1.38
C ASP A 746 22.04 -29.89 0.08
N PHE A 747 21.49 -28.70 -0.19
CA PHE A 747 21.87 -27.89 -1.35
C PHE A 747 23.31 -27.39 -1.24
N VAL A 748 23.72 -26.88 -0.07
CA VAL A 748 25.10 -26.43 0.21
C VAL A 748 26.09 -27.59 0.18
N GLN A 749 25.75 -28.74 0.77
CA GLN A 749 26.58 -29.94 0.74
C GLN A 749 26.85 -30.44 -0.68
N ARG A 750 25.91 -30.21 -1.60
CA ARG A 750 26.06 -30.49 -3.04
C ARG A 750 26.74 -29.36 -3.82
N GLN A 751 27.41 -28.44 -3.12
CA GLN A 751 28.09 -27.27 -3.69
C GLN A 751 27.15 -26.31 -4.43
N GLY A 752 25.89 -26.25 -4.01
CA GLY A 752 24.93 -25.27 -4.49
C GLY A 752 25.29 -23.85 -4.06
N ASP A 753 25.15 -22.89 -4.97
CA ASP A 753 25.44 -21.48 -4.70
C ASP A 753 24.25 -20.77 -4.03
N LEU A 754 24.41 -20.42 -2.74
CA LEU A 754 23.40 -19.71 -1.95
C LEU A 754 23.03 -18.35 -2.52
N ARG A 755 23.93 -17.68 -3.27
CA ARG A 755 23.67 -16.36 -3.86
C ARG A 755 22.47 -16.40 -4.80
N ARG A 756 22.23 -17.53 -5.47
CA ARG A 756 21.10 -17.76 -6.38
C ARG A 756 19.74 -17.64 -5.64
N LEU A 757 19.70 -17.92 -4.34
CA LEU A 757 18.48 -17.85 -3.52
C LEU A 757 18.12 -16.42 -3.09
N TYR A 758 19.02 -15.45 -3.30
CA TYR A 758 18.82 -14.07 -2.87
C TYR A 758 18.11 -13.19 -3.91
N VAL A 759 17.82 -13.68 -5.12
CA VAL A 759 17.14 -12.91 -6.18
C VAL A 759 15.77 -12.34 -5.76
N GLY A 760 15.14 -12.99 -4.77
CA GLY A 760 13.87 -12.61 -4.17
C GLY A 760 13.37 -13.72 -3.25
N LYS A 761 12.06 -13.79 -3.05
CA LYS A 761 11.39 -14.85 -2.29
C LYS A 761 11.02 -16.00 -3.21
N ILE A 762 11.92 -16.95 -3.35
CA ILE A 762 11.79 -18.04 -4.31
C ILE A 762 11.74 -19.41 -3.64
N ALA A 763 11.26 -20.42 -4.36
CA ALA A 763 11.35 -21.82 -3.94
C ALA A 763 12.59 -22.46 -4.56
N LEU A 764 13.35 -23.22 -3.77
CA LEU A 764 14.57 -23.92 -4.18
C LEU A 764 14.31 -24.88 -5.36
N GLU A 765 13.15 -25.52 -5.39
CA GLU A 765 12.71 -26.41 -6.48
C GLU A 765 12.52 -25.68 -7.82
N ASP A 766 12.30 -24.35 -7.79
CA ASP A 766 12.03 -23.52 -8.96
C ASP A 766 13.28 -22.77 -9.46
N LEU A 767 14.45 -22.99 -8.85
CA LEU A 767 15.67 -22.22 -9.13
C LEU A 767 16.04 -22.19 -10.61
N GLU A 768 16.06 -23.35 -11.25
CA GLU A 768 16.36 -23.52 -12.68
C GLU A 768 15.30 -22.89 -13.59
N LEU A 769 14.05 -22.77 -13.10
CA LEU A 769 12.97 -22.13 -13.84
C LEU A 769 13.08 -20.61 -13.75
N ILE A 770 13.44 -20.10 -12.58
CA ILE A 770 13.62 -18.66 -12.31
C ILE A 770 14.75 -18.10 -13.16
N GLU A 771 15.86 -18.81 -13.30
CA GLU A 771 17.00 -18.36 -14.12
C GLU A 771 16.68 -18.26 -15.62
N LYS A 772 15.65 -18.98 -16.08
CA LYS A 772 15.17 -18.90 -17.46
C LYS A 772 14.24 -17.70 -17.70
N ILE A 773 13.87 -16.94 -16.66
CA ILE A 773 12.99 -15.78 -16.80
C ILE A 773 13.80 -14.60 -17.37
N PRO A 774 13.40 -14.05 -18.54
CA PRO A 774 14.14 -12.96 -19.15
C PRO A 774 13.97 -11.66 -18.35
N GLY A 775 15.07 -10.92 -18.19
CA GLY A 775 15.06 -9.58 -17.60
C GLY A 775 15.12 -9.55 -16.06
N LEU A 776 15.34 -10.68 -15.39
CA LEU A 776 15.68 -10.67 -13.96
C LEU A 776 17.05 -10.02 -13.75
N LYS A 777 17.17 -9.33 -12.62
CA LYS A 777 18.42 -8.70 -12.19
C LYS A 777 19.13 -9.61 -11.18
N PRO A 778 20.46 -9.61 -11.12
CA PRO A 778 21.19 -10.28 -10.05
C PRO A 778 20.79 -9.69 -8.68
N PRO A 779 20.92 -10.47 -7.59
CA PRO A 779 20.67 -9.95 -6.25
C PRO A 779 21.60 -8.77 -5.96
N LEU A 780 21.01 -7.65 -5.49
CA LEU A 780 21.75 -6.44 -5.15
C LEU A 780 22.44 -6.58 -3.80
N LEU A 781 21.74 -7.18 -2.84
CA LEU A 781 22.17 -7.33 -1.46
C LEU A 781 22.40 -8.81 -1.16
N LEU A 782 23.58 -9.13 -0.61
CA LEU A 782 23.95 -10.45 -0.14
C LEU A 782 24.41 -10.35 1.32
N PRO A 783 24.22 -11.40 2.14
CA PRO A 783 24.83 -11.46 3.47
C PRO A 783 26.35 -11.28 3.40
N GLU A 784 26.94 -10.71 4.44
CA GLU A 784 28.39 -10.45 4.52
C GLU A 784 29.26 -11.65 4.16
N PHE A 785 28.89 -12.86 4.60
CA PHE A 785 29.65 -14.08 4.31
C PHE A 785 29.55 -14.58 2.85
N LEU A 786 28.69 -13.97 2.04
CA LEU A 786 28.49 -14.27 0.61
C LEU A 786 28.92 -13.11 -0.30
N GLN A 787 29.35 -11.98 0.26
CA GLN A 787 29.95 -10.90 -0.51
C GLN A 787 31.40 -11.31 -0.85
N GLU A 788 31.77 -11.26 -2.13
CA GLU A 788 33.18 -11.42 -2.53
C GLU A 788 33.97 -10.18 -2.09
N GLU A 789 35.17 -10.36 -1.54
CA GLU A 789 36.10 -9.28 -1.13
C GLU A 789 36.50 -8.35 -2.28
#